data_AF-A0A9E5W9D7-F1
#
_entry.id   AF-A0A9E5W9D7-F1
#
_cell.length_a   1.000
_cell.length_b   1.000
_cell.length_c   1.000
_cell.angle_alpha   90.00
_cell.angle_beta   90.00
_cell.angle_gamma   90.00
#
_symmetry.space_group_name_H-M   'P 1'
#
loop_
_entity.id
_entity.type
_entity.pdbx_description
1 polymer ?
#
loop_
_entity_poly.entity_id
_entity_poly.type
_entity_poly.pdbx_seq_one_letter_code
_entity_poly.pdbx_strand_id
1 'polypeptide(L)'
;CLPGFSFNLISQLTGMFNLENILCAVGAAHALNIGMEQVKNGIENCNIIPGRLEKIDTVLDRFIFVDYAHTPDALESVLKTLKQRAPKRLITVFGCGGDRDRSKRPLMGKIALKYSDIAIATSDNPRKENPVSIINDIIEGLDGFQKLLEKDLESSPFKKGYLIEVSREKALEKAVFISKPGDIIVAAGKGHETYQITNTGTIHFDDKEELQKAASKFSGLFKPIAWTKEDLSKALKTGPVFSTNKKGLIFEGISTDSRTIKQSQVFLALRGDKFDAHVFIKGLVNNGIKVFIVDKAHMDTLDEKTKKEFAKKNLTVFETSDTLKALARLARYQRIRSNVKVLAITGSNGKTTTRKITEEIFKTRFHIHATIGNFNNEIGLPLTLLNLSSAHEWAIVEMGMNHKGEISRLSRIALPDIAMVTNTAAVHLEGLGNADNVACAKAEIFEGIRENGTAILFADDPRREILEKKARKNKAIKKIIFFGSDKNADIYSGDIETKDTGTSFTAGFNGRESKFSINSPALFMVDNSLAAISAALTAGINPAGIKKGIKAFCPVPGRMNIYRLCDSINIIDDTYNANPLSVARAMKTLNAVSGAKKSIAVIGDMLELGDKSDRLHWQIGKQAALLGINKLFVFGDMVKHTMEGAMENGFSKENIFHGTKDQIAGKVMENSNQDCWVLVKGSRGMAMEAVIQKLQQILTLNS
;
A
#
# COMPACT_ATOMS: atom_id res chain seq x y z
N CYS A 1 -10.14 -36.21 -0.38
CA CYS A 1 -9.75 -37.53 0.12
C CYS A 1 -10.46 -38.60 -0.70
N LEU A 2 -9.73 -39.61 -1.15
CA LEU A 2 -10.30 -40.85 -1.70
C LEU A 2 -10.24 -41.93 -0.60
N PRO A 3 -11.02 -43.02 -0.69
CA PRO A 3 -10.92 -44.11 0.29
C PRO A 3 -9.47 -44.59 0.43
N GLY A 4 -8.91 -44.45 1.63
CA GLY A 4 -7.53 -44.89 1.96
C GLY A 4 -6.39 -43.95 1.52
N PHE A 5 -6.66 -42.78 0.92
CA PHE A 5 -5.61 -41.90 0.40
C PHE A 5 -5.94 -40.39 0.50
N SER A 6 -4.96 -39.59 0.92
CA SER A 6 -5.04 -38.13 0.97
C SER A 6 -3.78 -37.49 0.39
N PHE A 7 -3.93 -36.42 -0.38
CA PHE A 7 -2.82 -35.63 -0.91
C PHE A 7 -3.17 -34.14 -0.90
N ASN A 8 -2.15 -33.29 -0.81
CA ASN A 8 -2.29 -31.85 -0.85
C ASN A 8 -2.13 -31.34 -2.28
N LEU A 9 -2.98 -30.39 -2.67
CA LEU A 9 -2.96 -29.72 -3.97
C LEU A 9 -3.26 -28.23 -3.81
N ILE A 10 -2.82 -27.42 -4.76
CA ILE A 10 -3.11 -25.98 -4.81
C ILE A 10 -3.83 -25.65 -6.13
N SER A 11 -5.11 -25.28 -6.08
CA SER A 11 -5.83 -24.81 -7.27
C SER A 11 -5.81 -23.28 -7.37
N GLN A 12 -5.61 -22.77 -8.58
CA GLN A 12 -5.75 -21.34 -8.89
C GLN A 12 -7.21 -20.92 -9.13
N LEU A 13 -8.13 -21.88 -9.32
CA LEU A 13 -9.54 -21.61 -9.57
C LEU A 13 -10.20 -21.00 -8.32
N THR A 14 -11.06 -20.01 -8.54
CA THR A 14 -11.70 -19.26 -7.45
C THR A 14 -13.06 -19.84 -7.10
N GLY A 15 -13.31 -20.07 -5.81
CA GLY A 15 -14.64 -20.37 -5.26
C GLY A 15 -14.84 -21.82 -4.82
N MET A 16 -15.71 -22.03 -3.82
CA MET A 16 -15.99 -23.38 -3.28
C MET A 16 -16.66 -24.29 -4.30
N PHE A 17 -17.49 -23.77 -5.19
CA PHE A 17 -18.07 -24.59 -6.27
C PHE A 17 -16.99 -25.18 -7.20
N ASN A 18 -15.82 -24.52 -7.34
CA ASN A 18 -14.71 -25.10 -8.08
C ASN A 18 -14.02 -26.23 -7.31
N LEU A 19 -14.08 -26.25 -5.97
CA LEU A 19 -13.66 -27.41 -5.20
C LEU A 19 -14.56 -28.61 -5.50
N GLU A 20 -15.89 -28.42 -5.58
CA GLU A 20 -16.82 -29.47 -5.98
C GLU A 20 -16.54 -29.96 -7.42
N ASN A 21 -16.31 -29.04 -8.37
CA ASN A 21 -15.92 -29.40 -9.74
C ASN A 21 -14.60 -30.18 -9.79
N ILE A 22 -13.61 -29.79 -9.00
CA ILE A 22 -12.33 -30.48 -8.87
C ILE A 22 -12.56 -31.88 -8.29
N LEU A 23 -13.39 -32.02 -7.26
CA LEU A 23 -13.72 -33.33 -6.69
C LEU A 23 -14.40 -34.25 -7.72
N CYS A 24 -15.31 -33.71 -8.55
CA CYS A 24 -15.89 -34.45 -9.67
C CYS A 24 -14.84 -34.87 -10.70
N ALA A 25 -13.91 -33.97 -11.07
CA ALA A 25 -12.83 -34.28 -12.00
C ALA A 25 -11.85 -35.33 -11.44
N VAL A 26 -11.52 -35.25 -10.14
CA VAL A 26 -10.72 -36.24 -9.43
C VAL A 26 -11.44 -37.59 -9.42
N GLY A 27 -12.76 -37.61 -9.17
CA GLY A 27 -13.57 -38.83 -9.22
C GLY A 27 -13.57 -39.48 -10.60
N ALA A 28 -13.72 -38.69 -11.67
CA ALA A 28 -13.64 -39.18 -13.05
C ALA A 28 -12.24 -39.71 -13.39
N ALA A 29 -11.19 -38.99 -12.99
CA ALA A 29 -9.80 -39.43 -13.20
C ALA A 29 -9.49 -40.72 -12.44
N HIS A 30 -10.01 -40.86 -11.22
CA HIS A 30 -9.90 -42.08 -10.42
C HIS A 30 -10.59 -43.27 -11.11
N ALA A 31 -11.80 -43.07 -11.65
CA ALA A 31 -12.51 -44.11 -12.40
C ALA A 31 -11.76 -44.58 -13.67
N LEU A 32 -10.90 -43.73 -14.21
CA LEU A 32 -10.05 -44.02 -15.38
C LEU A 32 -8.66 -44.54 -15.01
N ASN A 33 -8.38 -44.79 -13.72
CA ASN A 33 -7.06 -45.20 -13.21
C ASN A 33 -5.91 -44.24 -13.57
N ILE A 34 -6.19 -42.93 -13.65
CA ILE A 34 -5.15 -41.91 -13.84
C ILE A 34 -4.35 -41.76 -12.55
N GLY A 35 -3.01 -41.71 -12.67
CA GLY A 35 -2.11 -41.60 -11.52
C GLY A 35 -2.30 -40.29 -10.75
N MET A 36 -2.19 -40.34 -9.41
CA MET A 36 -2.48 -39.17 -8.55
C MET A 36 -1.53 -37.98 -8.78
N GLU A 37 -0.27 -38.22 -9.13
CA GLU A 37 0.64 -37.13 -9.54
C GLU A 37 0.15 -36.43 -10.81
N GLN A 38 -0.40 -37.19 -11.77
CA GLN A 38 -0.95 -36.63 -13.01
C GLN A 38 -2.24 -35.84 -12.71
N VAL A 39 -3.08 -36.33 -11.80
CA VAL A 39 -4.28 -35.62 -11.33
C VAL A 39 -3.90 -34.30 -10.65
N LYS A 40 -2.93 -34.35 -9.72
CA LYS A 40 -2.41 -33.15 -9.05
C LYS A 40 -1.87 -32.16 -10.08
N ASN A 41 -0.97 -32.60 -10.96
CA ASN A 41 -0.42 -31.77 -12.03
C ASN A 41 -1.51 -31.18 -12.93
N GLY A 42 -2.55 -31.95 -13.27
CA GLY A 42 -3.67 -31.45 -14.07
C GLY A 42 -4.46 -30.33 -13.38
N ILE A 43 -4.72 -30.47 -12.08
CA ILE A 43 -5.46 -29.47 -11.29
C ILE A 43 -4.60 -28.22 -11.05
N GLU A 44 -3.33 -28.39 -10.68
CA GLU A 44 -2.42 -27.27 -10.39
C GLU A 44 -2.08 -26.46 -11.66
N ASN A 45 -2.12 -27.08 -12.84
CA ASN A 45 -1.95 -26.41 -14.13
C ASN A 45 -3.24 -25.80 -14.71
N CYS A 46 -4.42 -26.14 -14.15
CA CYS A 46 -5.69 -25.56 -14.57
C CYS A 46 -5.86 -24.16 -13.96
N ASN A 47 -5.25 -23.17 -14.62
CA ASN A 47 -5.18 -21.81 -14.11
C ASN A 47 -6.47 -21.01 -14.36
N ILE A 48 -7.15 -21.27 -15.49
CA ILE A 48 -8.28 -20.47 -15.98
C ILE A 48 -9.28 -21.40 -16.67
N ILE A 49 -10.58 -21.17 -16.44
CA ILE A 49 -11.67 -21.70 -17.26
C ILE A 49 -12.32 -20.51 -17.98
N PRO A 50 -12.27 -20.46 -19.33
CA PRO A 50 -12.82 -19.33 -20.08
C PRO A 50 -14.27 -19.02 -19.71
N GLY A 51 -14.54 -17.78 -19.35
CA GLY A 51 -15.87 -17.31 -18.96
C GLY A 51 -16.46 -17.91 -17.67
N ARG A 52 -15.67 -18.53 -16.78
CA ARG A 52 -16.12 -19.07 -15.49
C ARG A 52 -15.26 -18.55 -14.34
N LEU A 53 -15.73 -17.48 -13.69
CA LEU A 53 -14.94 -16.60 -12.82
C LEU A 53 -13.54 -16.36 -13.39
N GLU A 54 -13.48 -16.14 -14.70
CA GLU A 54 -12.22 -15.91 -15.41
C GLU A 54 -11.67 -14.56 -14.94
N LYS A 55 -10.52 -14.60 -14.27
CA LYS A 55 -9.84 -13.39 -13.83
C LYS A 55 -9.17 -12.72 -15.03
N ILE A 56 -9.44 -11.44 -15.20
CA ILE A 56 -8.84 -10.62 -16.25
C ILE A 56 -7.64 -9.88 -15.66
N ASP A 57 -6.46 -10.13 -16.23
CA ASP A 57 -5.27 -9.40 -15.85
C ASP A 57 -5.29 -8.00 -16.45
N THR A 58 -5.14 -6.99 -15.59
CA THR A 58 -5.08 -5.58 -15.97
C THR A 58 -4.02 -4.87 -15.14
N VAL A 59 -3.60 -3.69 -15.60
CA VAL A 59 -2.65 -2.83 -14.88
C VAL A 59 -3.27 -2.12 -13.66
N LEU A 60 -4.58 -2.24 -13.47
CA LEU A 60 -5.28 -1.60 -12.36
C LEU A 60 -5.18 -2.46 -11.10
N ASP A 61 -5.06 -1.82 -9.93
CA ASP A 61 -5.20 -2.46 -8.61
C ASP A 61 -6.68 -2.81 -8.35
N ARG A 62 -7.27 -3.69 -9.16
CA ARG A 62 -8.67 -4.14 -9.12
C ARG A 62 -8.72 -5.64 -9.41
N PHE A 63 -9.72 -6.33 -8.87
CA PHE A 63 -9.99 -7.71 -9.27
C PHE A 63 -11.14 -7.71 -10.28
N ILE A 64 -10.87 -8.12 -11.52
CA ILE A 64 -11.85 -8.06 -12.60
C ILE A 64 -12.13 -9.49 -13.06
N PHE A 65 -13.41 -9.84 -13.16
CA PHE A 65 -13.87 -11.18 -13.53
C PHE A 65 -14.93 -11.15 -14.62
N VAL A 66 -14.96 -12.21 -15.42
CA VAL A 66 -16.06 -12.52 -16.36
C VAL A 66 -16.64 -13.88 -16.00
N ASP A 67 -17.98 -14.00 -15.99
CA ASP A 67 -18.66 -15.25 -15.69
C ASP A 67 -19.94 -15.48 -16.53
N TYR A 68 -20.16 -16.73 -16.95
CA TYR A 68 -21.36 -17.21 -17.63
C TYR A 68 -22.55 -17.44 -16.68
N ALA A 69 -22.83 -16.46 -15.83
CA ALA A 69 -23.93 -16.48 -14.85
C ALA A 69 -25.22 -15.84 -15.42
N HIS A 70 -25.90 -16.56 -16.32
CA HIS A 70 -27.11 -16.09 -17.00
C HIS A 70 -28.43 -16.60 -16.38
N THR A 71 -28.36 -17.25 -15.21
CA THR A 71 -29.51 -17.72 -14.41
C THR A 71 -29.44 -17.16 -12.98
N PRO A 72 -30.57 -17.07 -12.26
CA PRO A 72 -30.60 -16.62 -10.86
C PRO A 72 -29.60 -17.36 -9.94
N ASP A 73 -29.61 -18.70 -9.97
CA ASP A 73 -28.77 -19.52 -9.08
C ASP A 73 -27.27 -19.37 -9.38
N ALA A 74 -26.90 -19.33 -10.67
CA ALA A 74 -25.52 -19.12 -11.09
C ALA A 74 -25.02 -17.73 -10.64
N LEU A 75 -25.84 -16.69 -10.82
CA LEU A 75 -25.52 -15.34 -10.37
C LEU A 75 -25.39 -15.29 -8.85
N GLU A 76 -26.29 -15.92 -8.10
CA GLU A 76 -26.21 -15.95 -6.64
C GLU A 76 -24.94 -16.65 -6.16
N SER A 77 -24.57 -17.80 -6.74
CA SER A 77 -23.35 -18.55 -6.39
C SER A 77 -22.08 -17.73 -6.63
N VAL A 78 -21.97 -17.09 -7.79
CA VAL A 78 -20.85 -16.22 -8.17
C VAL A 78 -20.73 -15.04 -7.20
N LEU A 79 -21.83 -14.34 -6.93
CA LEU A 79 -21.79 -13.15 -6.09
C LEU A 79 -21.57 -13.48 -4.60
N LYS A 80 -22.11 -14.60 -4.09
CA LYS A 80 -21.78 -15.10 -2.74
C LYS A 80 -20.29 -15.36 -2.60
N THR A 81 -19.69 -16.05 -3.59
CA THR A 81 -18.26 -16.36 -3.63
C THR A 81 -17.42 -15.08 -3.65
N LEU A 82 -17.73 -14.15 -4.55
CA LEU A 82 -16.97 -12.91 -4.67
C LEU A 82 -17.16 -12.00 -3.46
N LYS A 83 -18.35 -11.99 -2.82
CA LYS A 83 -18.58 -11.18 -1.62
C LYS A 83 -17.70 -11.60 -0.44
N GLN A 84 -17.41 -12.89 -0.30
CA GLN A 84 -16.46 -13.39 0.70
C GLN A 84 -15.02 -12.94 0.43
N ARG A 85 -14.68 -12.70 -0.84
CA ARG A 85 -13.35 -12.26 -1.28
C ARG A 85 -13.25 -10.76 -1.54
N ALA A 86 -14.33 -9.99 -1.47
CA ALA A 86 -14.36 -8.56 -1.78
C ALA A 86 -14.00 -7.73 -0.53
N PRO A 87 -12.71 -7.34 -0.34
CA PRO A 87 -12.31 -6.63 0.87
C PRO A 87 -12.93 -5.23 0.98
N LYS A 88 -13.38 -4.64 -0.15
CA LYS A 88 -13.86 -3.25 -0.22
C LYS A 88 -15.28 -3.15 -0.80
N ARG A 89 -15.45 -3.32 -2.11
CA ARG A 89 -16.75 -3.30 -2.80
C ARG A 89 -16.82 -4.36 -3.89
N LEU A 90 -18.04 -4.83 -4.15
CA LEU A 90 -18.38 -5.68 -5.29
C LEU A 90 -19.27 -4.88 -6.27
N ILE A 91 -18.83 -4.77 -7.52
CA ILE A 91 -19.53 -4.10 -8.62
C ILE A 91 -19.90 -5.17 -9.65
N THR A 92 -21.19 -5.30 -9.96
CA THR A 92 -21.70 -6.31 -10.90
C THR A 92 -22.29 -5.65 -12.12
N VAL A 93 -21.80 -6.01 -13.30
CA VAL A 93 -22.43 -5.68 -14.58
C VAL A 93 -23.18 -6.92 -15.04
N PHE A 94 -24.48 -6.79 -15.28
CA PHE A 94 -25.31 -7.93 -15.68
C PHE A 94 -26.47 -7.50 -16.57
N GLY A 95 -26.94 -8.43 -17.39
CA GLY A 95 -28.15 -8.29 -18.18
C GLY A 95 -28.88 -9.61 -18.30
N CYS A 96 -30.00 -9.60 -19.03
CA CYS A 96 -30.78 -10.79 -19.34
C CYS A 96 -30.93 -10.94 -20.85
N GLY A 97 -30.80 -12.17 -21.35
CA GLY A 97 -31.12 -12.50 -22.74
C GLY A 97 -32.56 -12.18 -23.11
N GLY A 98 -32.74 -11.62 -24.30
CA GLY A 98 -34.05 -11.52 -24.94
C GLY A 98 -34.51 -12.87 -25.51
N ASP A 99 -35.78 -12.95 -25.88
CA ASP A 99 -36.52 -14.14 -26.35
C ASP A 99 -36.32 -15.37 -25.45
N ARG A 100 -36.15 -15.13 -24.14
CA ARG A 100 -35.95 -16.14 -23.10
C ARG A 100 -36.93 -15.93 -21.96
N ASP A 101 -36.86 -16.82 -20.97
CA ASP A 101 -37.66 -16.74 -19.74
C ASP A 101 -37.60 -15.33 -19.11
N ARG A 102 -38.75 -14.66 -19.08
CA ARG A 102 -38.93 -13.32 -18.49
C ARG A 102 -39.03 -13.38 -16.97
N SER A 103 -39.52 -14.48 -16.41
CA SER A 103 -39.78 -14.63 -14.97
C SER A 103 -38.52 -14.53 -14.12
N LYS A 104 -37.35 -14.83 -14.70
CA LYS A 104 -36.06 -14.70 -14.02
C LYS A 104 -35.52 -13.27 -13.95
N ARG A 105 -35.99 -12.33 -14.79
CA ARG A 105 -35.41 -10.97 -14.89
C ARG A 105 -35.47 -10.20 -13.57
N PRO A 106 -36.62 -10.15 -12.86
CA PRO A 106 -36.68 -9.52 -11.55
C PRO A 106 -35.80 -10.26 -10.51
N LEU A 107 -35.79 -11.59 -10.54
CA LEU A 107 -34.98 -12.40 -9.61
C LEU A 107 -33.48 -12.10 -9.74
N MET A 108 -32.98 -12.00 -10.98
CA MET A 108 -31.59 -11.63 -11.24
C MET A 108 -31.27 -10.22 -10.74
N GLY A 109 -32.17 -9.26 -10.93
CA GLY A 109 -32.04 -7.91 -10.36
C GLY A 109 -31.88 -7.93 -8.84
N LYS A 110 -32.82 -8.59 -8.16
CA LYS A 110 -32.82 -8.73 -6.69
C LYS A 110 -31.53 -9.37 -6.18
N ILE A 111 -31.08 -10.45 -6.81
CA ILE A 111 -29.85 -11.17 -6.43
C ILE A 111 -28.61 -10.29 -6.63
N ALA A 112 -28.52 -9.57 -7.75
CA ALA A 112 -27.38 -8.69 -8.03
C ALA A 112 -27.17 -7.67 -6.90
N LEU A 113 -28.23 -6.95 -6.51
CA LEU A 113 -28.12 -5.97 -5.42
C LEU A 113 -28.08 -6.55 -4.03
N LYS A 114 -28.59 -7.76 -3.80
CA LYS A 114 -28.47 -8.43 -2.49
C LYS A 114 -27.00 -8.55 -2.08
N TYR A 115 -26.14 -9.00 -3.00
CA TYR A 115 -24.73 -9.28 -2.71
C TYR A 115 -23.79 -8.12 -3.06
N SER A 116 -24.05 -7.41 -4.15
CA SER A 116 -23.17 -6.36 -4.63
C SER A 116 -23.40 -5.04 -3.91
N ASP A 117 -22.35 -4.22 -3.85
CA ASP A 117 -22.44 -2.84 -3.40
C ASP A 117 -23.02 -1.97 -4.53
N ILE A 118 -22.71 -2.29 -5.79
CA ILE A 118 -23.30 -1.65 -6.99
C ILE A 118 -23.66 -2.74 -7.99
N ALA A 119 -24.85 -2.69 -8.58
CA ALA A 119 -25.10 -3.41 -9.83
C ALA A 119 -25.50 -2.46 -10.97
N ILE A 120 -25.02 -2.78 -12.16
CA ILE A 120 -25.27 -2.05 -13.39
C ILE A 120 -26.09 -2.98 -14.29
N ALA A 121 -27.37 -2.66 -14.44
CA ALA A 121 -28.26 -3.36 -15.35
C ALA A 121 -28.01 -2.87 -16.78
N THR A 122 -27.78 -3.81 -17.70
CA THR A 122 -27.41 -3.53 -19.09
C THR A 122 -28.03 -4.50 -20.08
N SER A 123 -27.84 -4.26 -21.38
CA SER A 123 -28.21 -5.20 -22.43
C SER A 123 -27.30 -6.43 -22.40
N ASP A 124 -27.87 -7.60 -22.72
CA ASP A 124 -27.13 -8.86 -22.83
C ASP A 124 -27.86 -9.74 -23.84
N ASN A 125 -27.37 -9.82 -25.07
CA ASN A 125 -28.03 -10.55 -26.16
C ASN A 125 -29.56 -10.25 -26.23
N PRO A 126 -29.98 -8.99 -26.50
CA PRO A 126 -31.39 -8.62 -26.53
C PRO A 126 -32.21 -9.31 -27.64
N ARG A 127 -31.55 -9.85 -28.68
CA ARG A 127 -32.20 -10.53 -29.81
C ARG A 127 -33.30 -9.65 -30.42
N LYS A 128 -34.54 -10.13 -30.52
CA LYS A 128 -35.66 -9.39 -31.11
C LYS A 128 -36.33 -8.43 -30.12
N GLU A 129 -36.08 -8.57 -28.82
CA GLU A 129 -36.70 -7.72 -27.79
C GLU A 129 -35.99 -6.36 -27.68
N ASN A 130 -36.76 -5.33 -27.29
CA ASN A 130 -36.20 -4.02 -26.97
C ASN A 130 -35.36 -4.12 -25.68
N PRO A 131 -34.06 -3.76 -25.70
CA PRO A 131 -33.19 -3.81 -24.52
C PRO A 131 -33.72 -3.03 -23.31
N VAL A 132 -34.40 -1.90 -23.56
CA VAL A 132 -34.98 -1.07 -22.50
C VAL A 132 -36.12 -1.80 -21.79
N SER A 133 -36.94 -2.55 -22.53
CA SER A 133 -38.02 -3.36 -21.95
C SER A 133 -37.46 -4.46 -21.05
N ILE A 134 -36.41 -5.17 -21.49
CA ILE A 134 -35.74 -6.18 -20.67
C ILE A 134 -35.21 -5.58 -19.37
N ILE A 135 -34.58 -4.40 -19.45
CA ILE A 135 -34.05 -3.69 -18.28
C ILE A 135 -35.17 -3.28 -17.34
N ASN A 136 -36.32 -2.83 -17.85
CA ASN A 136 -37.49 -2.51 -17.01
C ASN A 136 -37.95 -3.73 -16.20
N ASP A 137 -38.04 -4.91 -16.82
CA ASP A 137 -38.36 -6.16 -16.10
C ASP A 137 -37.32 -6.50 -15.02
N ILE A 138 -36.02 -6.23 -15.27
CA ILE A 138 -34.97 -6.41 -14.26
C ILE A 138 -35.18 -5.45 -13.08
N ILE A 139 -35.58 -4.20 -13.37
CA ILE A 139 -35.76 -3.15 -12.36
C ILE A 139 -36.92 -3.45 -11.42
N GLU A 140 -37.95 -4.19 -11.84
CA GLU A 140 -39.02 -4.64 -10.94
C GLU A 140 -38.46 -5.41 -9.72
N GLY A 141 -37.39 -6.19 -9.93
CA GLY A 141 -36.72 -6.91 -8.85
C GLY A 141 -35.76 -6.04 -8.01
N LEU A 142 -35.48 -4.82 -8.47
CA LEU A 142 -34.68 -3.82 -7.78
C LEU A 142 -35.56 -2.87 -6.95
N ASP A 143 -36.86 -3.11 -6.88
CA ASP A 143 -37.76 -2.31 -6.05
C ASP A 143 -37.32 -2.34 -4.57
N GLY A 144 -37.41 -1.18 -3.92
CA GLY A 144 -36.87 -0.95 -2.57
C GLY A 144 -35.36 -0.70 -2.50
N PHE A 145 -34.60 -0.80 -3.60
CA PHE A 145 -33.22 -0.36 -3.66
C PHE A 145 -33.06 1.03 -4.29
N GLN A 146 -32.00 1.74 -3.91
CA GLN A 146 -31.75 3.09 -4.42
C GLN A 146 -31.14 3.08 -5.83
N LYS A 147 -31.79 3.78 -6.77
CA LYS A 147 -31.17 4.16 -8.05
C LYS A 147 -30.11 5.23 -7.81
N LEU A 148 -28.88 4.97 -8.26
CA LEU A 148 -27.76 5.89 -8.11
C LEU A 148 -27.74 6.92 -9.25
N LEU A 149 -27.42 8.16 -8.91
CA LEU A 149 -27.12 9.23 -9.86
C LEU A 149 -25.60 9.43 -9.96
N GLU A 150 -25.12 10.16 -10.97
CA GLU A 150 -23.68 10.41 -11.14
C GLU A 150 -23.04 11.03 -9.89
N LYS A 151 -23.72 11.98 -9.24
CA LYS A 151 -23.30 12.57 -7.96
C LYS A 151 -23.15 11.56 -6.82
N ASP A 152 -23.92 10.46 -6.84
CA ASP A 152 -23.81 9.42 -5.81
C ASP A 152 -22.53 8.57 -6.00
N LEU A 153 -21.95 8.57 -7.20
CA LEU A 153 -20.64 7.95 -7.50
C LEU A 153 -19.47 8.75 -6.91
N GLU A 154 -19.74 9.92 -6.35
CA GLU A 154 -18.75 10.72 -5.60
C GLU A 154 -19.00 10.66 -4.09
N SER A 155 -19.99 9.90 -3.61
CA SER A 155 -20.33 9.86 -2.18
C SER A 155 -19.35 9.03 -1.32
N SER A 156 -19.19 9.43 -0.06
CA SER A 156 -18.41 8.70 0.96
C SER A 156 -19.29 8.46 2.20
N PRO A 157 -19.70 7.21 2.53
CA PRO A 157 -19.31 5.98 1.85
C PRO A 157 -20.13 5.88 0.57
N PHE A 158 -19.60 5.16 -0.42
CA PHE A 158 -20.39 4.88 -1.62
C PHE A 158 -21.73 4.26 -1.23
N LYS A 159 -22.82 4.85 -1.72
CA LYS A 159 -24.16 4.33 -1.49
C LYS A 159 -24.32 3.01 -2.21
N LYS A 160 -24.90 2.04 -1.51
CA LYS A 160 -25.36 0.80 -2.12
C LYS A 160 -26.54 1.11 -3.02
N GLY A 161 -26.54 0.60 -4.25
CA GLY A 161 -27.61 0.88 -5.19
C GLY A 161 -27.35 0.33 -6.58
N TYR A 162 -28.17 0.75 -7.54
CA TYR A 162 -28.06 0.30 -8.92
C TYR A 162 -27.93 1.45 -9.91
N LEU A 163 -27.30 1.14 -11.04
CA LEU A 163 -27.21 1.99 -12.23
C LEU A 163 -27.88 1.29 -13.40
N ILE A 164 -28.31 2.09 -14.37
CA ILE A 164 -28.82 1.60 -15.65
C ILE A 164 -27.89 2.15 -16.72
N GLU A 165 -27.39 1.27 -17.57
CA GLU A 165 -26.61 1.63 -18.75
C GLU A 165 -26.92 0.63 -19.85
N VAL A 166 -27.72 1.05 -20.85
CA VAL A 166 -28.28 0.14 -21.84
C VAL A 166 -27.17 -0.50 -22.70
N SER A 167 -26.14 0.26 -23.04
CA SER A 167 -24.98 -0.26 -23.77
C SER A 167 -24.08 -1.09 -22.84
N ARG A 168 -23.83 -2.35 -23.21
CA ARG A 168 -22.95 -3.22 -22.42
C ARG A 168 -21.53 -2.69 -22.37
N GLU A 169 -21.00 -2.17 -23.47
CA GLU A 169 -19.69 -1.49 -23.53
C GLU A 169 -19.62 -0.37 -22.48
N LYS A 170 -20.59 0.56 -22.50
CA LYS A 170 -20.63 1.68 -21.56
C LYS A 170 -20.82 1.22 -20.12
N ALA A 171 -21.55 0.13 -19.88
CA ALA A 171 -21.75 -0.43 -18.56
C ALA A 171 -20.44 -0.99 -17.97
N LEU A 172 -19.67 -1.73 -18.79
CA LEU A 172 -18.35 -2.24 -18.43
C LEU A 172 -17.35 -1.09 -18.20
N GLU A 173 -17.32 -0.10 -19.10
CA GLU A 173 -16.48 1.10 -18.96
C GLU A 173 -16.81 1.84 -17.67
N LYS A 174 -18.10 2.05 -17.38
CA LYS A 174 -18.57 2.71 -16.16
C LYS A 174 -18.19 1.93 -14.92
N ALA A 175 -18.31 0.61 -14.92
CA ALA A 175 -17.88 -0.24 -13.80
C ALA A 175 -16.39 -0.08 -13.49
N VAL A 176 -15.53 -0.04 -14.51
CA VAL A 176 -14.09 0.22 -14.35
C VAL A 176 -13.86 1.63 -13.80
N PHE A 177 -14.49 2.64 -14.38
CA PHE A 177 -14.27 4.05 -14.01
C PHE A 177 -14.68 4.38 -12.56
N ILE A 178 -15.78 3.81 -12.08
CA ILE A 178 -16.27 4.06 -10.71
C ILE A 178 -15.54 3.21 -9.66
N SER A 179 -14.75 2.22 -10.09
CA SER A 179 -14.03 1.31 -9.19
C SER A 179 -12.84 1.98 -8.49
N LYS A 180 -12.57 1.56 -7.26
CA LYS A 180 -11.46 2.04 -6.41
C LYS A 180 -10.50 0.91 -6.04
N PRO A 181 -9.25 1.20 -5.66
CA PRO A 181 -8.24 0.17 -5.45
C PRO A 181 -8.64 -0.91 -4.45
N GLY A 182 -8.63 -2.17 -4.90
CA GLY A 182 -9.09 -3.35 -4.16
C GLY A 182 -10.56 -3.74 -4.35
N ASP A 183 -11.32 -3.02 -5.19
CA ASP A 183 -12.68 -3.43 -5.57
C ASP A 183 -12.67 -4.65 -6.49
N ILE A 184 -13.77 -5.39 -6.43
CA ILE A 184 -14.08 -6.46 -7.37
C ILE A 184 -15.10 -5.97 -8.41
N ILE A 185 -14.82 -6.19 -9.69
CA ILE A 185 -15.74 -6.04 -10.80
C ILE A 185 -16.04 -7.43 -11.35
N VAL A 186 -17.32 -7.74 -11.59
CA VAL A 186 -17.72 -8.95 -12.31
C VAL A 186 -18.70 -8.61 -13.42
N ALA A 187 -18.37 -9.02 -14.65
CA ALA A 187 -19.29 -9.06 -15.78
C ALA A 187 -19.96 -10.43 -15.81
N ALA A 188 -21.25 -10.47 -15.48
CA ALA A 188 -22.04 -11.68 -15.40
C ALA A 188 -23.00 -11.78 -16.60
N GLY A 189 -23.20 -13.01 -17.10
CA GLY A 189 -24.16 -13.33 -18.15
C GLY A 189 -23.50 -14.01 -19.34
N LYS A 190 -22.70 -13.26 -20.12
CA LYS A 190 -22.10 -13.71 -21.38
C LYS A 190 -20.95 -14.69 -21.25
N GLY A 191 -20.13 -14.58 -20.20
CA GLY A 191 -19.04 -15.52 -19.95
C GLY A 191 -18.05 -15.64 -21.12
N HIS A 192 -18.04 -16.79 -21.77
CA HIS A 192 -17.16 -17.11 -22.90
C HIS A 192 -17.75 -16.70 -24.27
N GLU A 193 -18.96 -16.14 -24.32
CA GLU A 193 -19.57 -15.67 -25.56
C GLU A 193 -18.91 -14.37 -26.04
N THR A 194 -18.27 -14.42 -27.20
CA THR A 194 -17.55 -13.29 -27.83
C THR A 194 -18.40 -12.48 -28.82
N TYR A 195 -19.72 -12.54 -28.70
CA TYR A 195 -20.65 -11.88 -29.63
C TYR A 195 -21.89 -11.33 -28.92
N GLN A 196 -22.54 -10.31 -29.46
CA GLN A 196 -23.86 -9.85 -29.00
C GLN A 196 -24.92 -10.02 -30.09
N ILE A 197 -26.03 -10.69 -29.76
CA ILE A 197 -27.15 -10.88 -30.68
C ILE A 197 -28.17 -9.75 -30.52
N THR A 198 -28.47 -9.06 -31.63
CA THR A 198 -29.43 -7.96 -31.73
C THR A 198 -30.49 -8.26 -32.79
N ASN A 199 -31.49 -7.38 -32.92
CA ASN A 199 -32.54 -7.52 -33.95
C ASN A 199 -31.99 -7.29 -35.37
N THR A 200 -30.83 -6.63 -35.50
CA THR A 200 -30.15 -6.38 -36.77
C THR A 200 -29.07 -7.42 -37.12
N GLY A 201 -28.82 -8.40 -36.23
CA GLY A 201 -27.82 -9.46 -36.43
C GLY A 201 -26.88 -9.66 -35.24
N THR A 202 -25.87 -10.49 -35.45
CA THR A 202 -24.82 -10.81 -34.48
C THR A 202 -23.60 -9.94 -34.73
N ILE A 203 -23.11 -9.25 -33.69
CA ILE A 203 -21.89 -8.45 -33.72
C ILE A 203 -20.83 -9.06 -32.82
N HIS A 204 -19.54 -8.86 -33.14
CA HIS A 204 -18.44 -9.22 -32.23
C HIS A 204 -18.52 -8.36 -30.96
N PHE A 205 -18.47 -9.00 -29.80
CA PHE A 205 -18.52 -8.34 -28.49
C PHE A 205 -18.05 -9.30 -27.39
N ASP A 206 -16.85 -9.09 -26.87
CA ASP A 206 -16.29 -9.85 -25.76
C ASP A 206 -16.17 -8.96 -24.50
N ASP A 207 -16.83 -9.36 -23.41
CA ASP A 207 -16.75 -8.67 -22.11
C ASP A 207 -15.30 -8.52 -21.64
N LYS A 208 -14.44 -9.50 -21.92
CA LYS A 208 -13.02 -9.48 -21.56
C LYS A 208 -12.26 -8.38 -22.31
N GLU A 209 -12.43 -8.31 -23.62
CA GLU A 209 -11.77 -7.29 -24.46
C GLU A 209 -12.19 -5.88 -24.04
N GLU A 210 -13.49 -5.67 -23.82
CA GLU A 210 -14.02 -4.36 -23.42
C GLU A 210 -13.57 -3.97 -22.01
N LEU A 211 -13.50 -4.90 -21.05
CA LEU A 211 -12.93 -4.64 -19.73
C LEU A 211 -11.43 -4.31 -19.80
N GLN A 212 -10.65 -4.99 -20.64
CA GLN A 212 -9.22 -4.71 -20.82
C GLN A 212 -8.98 -3.34 -21.46
N LYS A 213 -9.78 -2.98 -22.47
CA LYS A 213 -9.77 -1.67 -23.13
C LYS A 213 -10.16 -0.55 -22.17
N ALA A 214 -11.24 -0.73 -21.41
CA ALA A 214 -11.66 0.21 -20.37
C ALA A 214 -10.58 0.39 -19.30
N ALA A 215 -9.99 -0.71 -18.81
CA ALA A 215 -8.92 -0.67 -17.83
C ALA A 215 -7.67 0.05 -18.35
N SER A 216 -7.30 -0.19 -19.60
CA SER A 216 -6.16 0.47 -20.26
C SER A 216 -6.40 1.98 -20.41
N LYS A 217 -7.58 2.38 -20.90
CA LYS A 217 -7.98 3.79 -21.02
C LYS A 217 -7.96 4.48 -19.65
N PHE A 218 -8.54 3.83 -18.63
CA PHE A 218 -8.58 4.38 -17.28
C PHE A 218 -7.19 4.51 -16.66
N SER A 219 -6.33 3.51 -16.82
CA SER A 219 -4.94 3.55 -16.36
C SER A 219 -4.14 4.71 -16.97
N GLY A 220 -4.48 5.11 -18.20
CA GLY A 220 -3.87 6.27 -18.88
C GLY A 220 -4.05 7.59 -18.12
N LEU A 221 -5.12 7.73 -17.33
CA LEU A 221 -5.38 8.92 -16.49
C LEU A 221 -4.41 9.02 -15.31
N PHE A 222 -3.74 7.92 -14.95
CA PHE A 222 -2.78 7.85 -13.85
C PHE A 222 -1.33 8.10 -14.29
N LYS A 223 -1.11 8.38 -15.59
CA LYS A 223 0.21 8.78 -16.08
C LYS A 223 0.62 10.15 -15.50
N PRO A 224 1.90 10.34 -15.15
CA PRO A 224 2.38 11.64 -14.69
C PRO A 224 2.06 12.75 -15.69
N ILE A 225 1.76 13.95 -15.19
CA ILE A 225 1.49 15.10 -16.08
C ILE A 225 2.73 15.33 -16.95
N ALA A 226 2.53 15.34 -18.27
CA ALA A 226 3.60 15.52 -19.22
C ALA A 226 4.31 16.88 -19.05
N TRP A 227 5.54 16.96 -19.53
CA TRP A 227 6.40 18.12 -19.43
C TRP A 227 6.63 18.74 -20.80
N THR A 228 6.60 20.06 -20.85
CA THR A 228 7.08 20.84 -21.99
C THR A 228 8.42 21.51 -21.65
N LYS A 229 9.09 22.06 -22.66
CA LYS A 229 10.27 22.91 -22.43
C LYS A 229 9.92 24.13 -21.57
N GLU A 230 8.72 24.69 -21.71
CA GLU A 230 8.27 25.83 -20.92
C GLU A 230 8.04 25.46 -19.45
N ASP A 231 7.46 24.29 -19.19
CA ASP A 231 7.33 23.76 -17.82
C ASP A 231 8.68 23.59 -17.14
N LEU A 232 9.64 22.99 -17.83
CA LEU A 232 11.01 22.83 -17.33
C LEU A 232 11.63 24.19 -17.03
N SER A 233 11.50 25.17 -17.94
CA SER A 233 12.04 26.50 -17.72
C SER A 233 11.43 27.21 -16.50
N LYS A 234 10.09 27.11 -16.35
CA LYS A 234 9.37 27.67 -15.19
C LYS A 234 9.79 27.00 -13.88
N ALA A 235 9.87 25.68 -13.87
CA ALA A 235 10.25 24.91 -12.70
C ALA A 235 11.70 25.17 -12.28
N LEU A 236 12.63 25.14 -13.23
CA LEU A 236 14.06 25.33 -13.00
C LEU A 236 14.45 26.80 -12.82
N LYS A 237 13.58 27.73 -13.21
CA LYS A 237 13.82 29.19 -13.25
C LYS A 237 14.99 29.57 -14.17
N THR A 238 15.14 28.86 -15.29
CA THR A 238 16.17 29.12 -16.29
C THR A 238 15.73 28.59 -17.65
N GLY A 239 16.24 29.16 -18.74
CA GLY A 239 16.06 28.60 -20.08
C GLY A 239 17.03 27.46 -20.37
N PRO A 240 16.83 26.69 -21.46
CA PRO A 240 17.82 25.75 -21.92
C PRO A 240 19.09 26.49 -22.39
N VAL A 241 20.26 26.03 -21.98
CA VAL A 241 21.55 26.52 -22.50
C VAL A 241 21.78 26.07 -23.93
N PHE A 242 21.14 24.95 -24.30
CA PHE A 242 21.20 24.39 -25.63
C PHE A 242 19.81 23.83 -26.01
N SER A 243 19.27 24.20 -27.18
CA SER A 243 17.99 23.62 -27.67
C SER A 243 17.91 23.66 -29.20
N THR A 244 18.14 22.54 -29.87
CA THR A 244 17.85 22.38 -31.31
C THR A 244 16.54 21.64 -31.60
N ASN A 245 15.81 21.22 -30.56
CA ASN A 245 14.49 20.59 -30.71
C ASN A 245 13.41 21.56 -31.18
N LYS A 246 12.50 21.08 -32.04
CA LYS A 246 11.29 21.80 -32.50
C LYS A 246 10.49 22.39 -31.32
N LYS A 247 9.76 23.49 -31.55
CA LYS A 247 8.76 24.00 -30.60
C LYS A 247 7.69 22.91 -30.38
N GLY A 248 7.26 22.73 -29.13
CA GLY A 248 6.15 21.81 -28.77
C GLY A 248 6.52 20.36 -28.42
N LEU A 249 7.79 20.02 -28.18
CA LEU A 249 8.17 18.67 -27.71
C LEU A 249 7.59 18.39 -26.31
N ILE A 250 6.95 17.24 -26.15
CA ILE A 250 6.29 16.78 -24.91
C ILE A 250 7.05 15.56 -24.36
N PHE A 251 7.26 15.52 -23.05
CA PHE A 251 7.95 14.44 -22.34
C PHE A 251 7.03 13.81 -21.30
N GLU A 252 7.02 12.48 -21.20
CA GLU A 252 6.12 11.73 -20.31
C GLU A 252 6.59 11.73 -18.84
N GLY A 253 7.79 12.21 -18.54
CA GLY A 253 8.29 12.29 -17.17
C GLY A 253 9.76 12.68 -17.06
N ILE A 254 10.25 12.66 -15.82
CA ILE A 254 11.65 12.94 -15.46
C ILE A 254 12.20 11.71 -14.75
N SER A 255 13.38 11.25 -15.16
CA SER A 255 14.09 10.14 -14.53
C SER A 255 15.50 10.55 -14.10
N THR A 256 15.96 9.99 -13.00
CA THR A 256 17.35 10.09 -12.51
C THR A 256 18.09 8.75 -12.64
N ASP A 257 17.44 7.69 -13.10
CA ASP A 257 18.02 6.35 -13.25
C ASP A 257 18.29 6.05 -14.73
N SER A 258 19.57 5.94 -15.08
CA SER A 258 20.04 5.70 -16.46
C SER A 258 19.68 4.30 -16.97
N ARG A 259 19.36 3.35 -16.07
CA ARG A 259 19.06 1.96 -16.42
C ARG A 259 17.62 1.77 -16.90
N THR A 260 16.70 2.64 -16.48
CA THR A 260 15.26 2.47 -16.69
C THR A 260 14.61 3.63 -17.46
N ILE A 261 15.35 4.71 -17.74
CA ILE A 261 14.84 5.87 -18.49
C ILE A 261 14.37 5.50 -19.90
N LYS A 262 13.24 6.07 -20.31
CA LYS A 262 12.66 5.94 -21.65
C LYS A 262 12.98 7.16 -22.53
N GLN A 263 12.98 6.98 -23.86
CA GLN A 263 13.19 8.06 -24.84
C GLN A 263 12.22 9.24 -24.71
N SER A 264 11.02 8.99 -24.17
CA SER A 264 10.01 10.01 -23.90
C SER A 264 10.27 10.83 -22.62
N GLN A 265 11.37 10.59 -21.90
CA GLN A 265 11.63 11.22 -20.60
C GLN A 265 12.83 12.17 -20.62
N VAL A 266 12.87 13.05 -19.62
CA VAL A 266 13.98 13.94 -19.32
C VAL A 266 14.94 13.25 -18.34
N PHE A 267 16.25 13.26 -18.63
CA PHE A 267 17.25 12.78 -17.69
C PHE A 267 17.76 13.90 -16.78
N LEU A 268 17.66 13.73 -15.47
CA LEU A 268 18.26 14.62 -14.47
C LEU A 268 19.50 13.94 -13.88
N ALA A 269 20.67 14.47 -14.20
CA ALA A 269 21.94 13.91 -13.75
C ALA A 269 22.26 14.35 -12.31
N LEU A 270 21.96 13.49 -11.33
CA LEU A 270 22.32 13.72 -9.94
C LEU A 270 23.81 13.42 -9.69
N ARG A 271 24.42 14.19 -8.79
CA ARG A 271 25.77 13.95 -8.26
C ARG A 271 25.68 13.79 -6.74
N GLY A 272 26.37 12.80 -6.22
CA GLY A 272 26.58 12.57 -4.79
C GLY A 272 28.05 12.24 -4.51
N ASP A 273 28.40 11.98 -3.26
CA ASP A 273 29.81 11.90 -2.81
C ASP A 273 30.62 10.80 -3.52
N LYS A 274 29.98 9.69 -3.86
CA LYS A 274 30.61 8.51 -4.50
C LYS A 274 30.06 8.19 -5.89
N PHE A 275 29.19 9.04 -6.43
CA PHE A 275 28.46 8.75 -7.66
C PHE A 275 28.17 10.01 -8.46
N ASP A 276 28.41 9.96 -9.77
CA ASP A 276 28.11 11.05 -10.68
C ASP A 276 27.33 10.52 -11.90
N ALA A 277 26.05 10.86 -12.00
CA ALA A 277 25.20 10.42 -13.10
C ALA A 277 25.54 11.10 -14.44
N HIS A 278 26.36 12.15 -14.46
CA HIS A 278 26.74 12.82 -15.71
C HIS A 278 27.55 11.92 -16.64
N VAL A 279 28.24 10.91 -16.09
CA VAL A 279 29.01 9.93 -16.89
C VAL A 279 28.14 9.14 -17.87
N PHE A 280 26.84 9.02 -17.62
CA PHE A 280 25.92 8.27 -18.48
C PHE A 280 25.38 9.06 -19.66
N ILE A 281 25.57 10.38 -19.71
CA ILE A 281 24.92 11.26 -20.68
C ILE A 281 25.25 10.85 -22.11
N LYS A 282 26.52 10.59 -22.44
CA LYS A 282 26.92 10.19 -23.80
C LYS A 282 26.22 8.90 -24.26
N GLY A 283 26.12 7.91 -23.38
CA GLY A 283 25.41 6.66 -23.63
C GLY A 283 23.91 6.90 -23.84
N LEU A 284 23.28 7.72 -22.99
CA LEU A 284 21.86 8.05 -23.08
C LEU A 284 21.51 8.84 -24.34
N VAL A 285 22.39 9.76 -24.77
CA VAL A 285 22.25 10.47 -26.05
C VAL A 285 22.23 9.47 -27.22
N ASN A 286 23.09 8.46 -27.20
CA ASN A 286 23.11 7.41 -28.23
C ASN A 286 21.87 6.51 -28.17
N ASN A 287 21.30 6.31 -26.99
CA ASN A 287 20.05 5.57 -26.79
C ASN A 287 18.79 6.40 -27.12
N GLY A 288 18.96 7.62 -27.62
CA GLY A 288 17.88 8.45 -28.12
C GLY A 288 17.24 9.38 -27.09
N ILE A 289 17.76 9.49 -25.86
CA ILE A 289 17.30 10.48 -24.88
C ILE A 289 17.61 11.89 -25.41
N LYS A 290 16.62 12.77 -25.38
CA LYS A 290 16.69 14.10 -26.01
C LYS A 290 16.84 15.27 -25.04
N VAL A 291 16.55 15.09 -23.76
CA VAL A 291 16.56 16.18 -22.79
C VAL A 291 17.34 15.83 -21.53
N PHE A 292 18.22 16.75 -21.15
CA PHE A 292 19.12 16.57 -20.02
C PHE A 292 19.05 17.80 -19.11
N ILE A 293 19.11 17.56 -17.81
CA ILE A 293 19.32 18.58 -16.79
C ILE A 293 20.62 18.21 -16.08
N VAL A 294 21.59 19.12 -16.15
CA VAL A 294 22.98 18.88 -15.72
C VAL A 294 23.48 20.02 -14.85
N ASP A 295 24.50 19.76 -14.05
CA ASP A 295 25.19 20.81 -13.34
C ASP A 295 26.15 21.61 -14.23
N LYS A 296 26.39 22.86 -13.84
CA LYS A 296 27.29 23.77 -14.55
C LYS A 296 28.71 23.22 -14.68
N ALA A 297 29.23 22.58 -13.63
CA ALA A 297 30.59 22.04 -13.67
C ALA A 297 30.74 20.97 -14.77
N HIS A 298 29.73 20.14 -15.00
CA HIS A 298 29.74 19.23 -16.14
C HIS A 298 29.72 19.97 -17.48
N MET A 299 28.88 21.00 -17.63
CA MET A 299 28.83 21.80 -18.88
C MET A 299 30.17 22.44 -19.23
N ASP A 300 30.90 22.93 -18.23
CA ASP A 300 32.22 23.55 -18.40
C ASP A 300 33.29 22.55 -18.87
N THR A 301 33.11 21.24 -18.62
CA THR A 301 34.03 20.17 -19.09
C THR A 301 33.83 19.77 -20.55
N LEU A 302 32.71 20.15 -21.18
CA LEU A 302 32.40 19.73 -22.54
C LEU A 302 33.16 20.56 -23.58
N ASP A 303 33.92 19.87 -24.43
CA ASP A 303 34.59 20.50 -25.58
C ASP A 303 33.60 20.97 -26.65
N GLU A 304 34.06 21.89 -27.52
CA GLU A 304 33.24 22.43 -28.60
C GLU A 304 32.77 21.36 -29.60
N LYS A 305 33.52 20.26 -29.73
CA LYS A 305 33.13 19.13 -30.59
C LYS A 305 31.91 18.42 -30.05
N THR A 306 31.87 18.14 -28.75
CA THR A 306 30.77 17.48 -28.06
C THR A 306 29.53 18.37 -28.04
N LYS A 307 29.70 19.67 -27.79
CA LYS A 307 28.61 20.67 -27.91
C LYS A 307 28.01 20.67 -29.33
N LYS A 308 28.84 20.64 -30.38
CA LYS A 308 28.38 20.52 -31.77
C LYS A 308 27.70 19.18 -32.06
N GLU A 309 28.18 18.07 -31.50
CA GLU A 309 27.53 16.76 -31.65
C GLU A 309 26.14 16.74 -31.02
N PHE A 310 26.03 17.26 -29.80
CA PHE A 310 24.75 17.43 -29.10
C PHE A 310 23.79 18.27 -29.92
N ALA A 311 24.32 19.29 -30.62
CA ALA A 311 23.51 20.12 -31.48
C ALA A 311 22.93 19.41 -32.69
N LYS A 312 23.74 18.60 -33.37
CA LYS A 312 23.30 17.77 -34.50
C LYS A 312 22.26 16.72 -34.11
N LYS A 313 22.27 16.25 -32.85
CA LYS A 313 21.36 15.20 -32.35
C LYS A 313 20.01 15.72 -31.85
N ASN A 314 19.69 17.01 -32.06
CA ASN A 314 18.45 17.64 -31.60
C ASN A 314 18.26 17.47 -30.08
N LEU A 315 19.22 17.92 -29.29
CA LEU A 315 19.14 17.85 -27.84
C LEU A 315 18.57 19.13 -27.22
N THR A 316 18.08 19.00 -26.00
CA THR A 316 17.76 20.14 -25.12
C THR A 316 18.46 19.93 -23.80
N VAL A 317 19.29 20.89 -23.40
CA VAL A 317 20.06 20.81 -22.16
C VAL A 317 19.72 22.01 -21.30
N PHE A 318 19.33 21.74 -20.05
CA PHE A 318 19.19 22.73 -19.00
C PHE A 318 20.37 22.64 -18.06
N GLU A 319 20.95 23.79 -17.75
CA GLU A 319 22.02 23.91 -16.78
C GLU A 319 21.45 24.38 -15.44
N THR A 320 21.99 23.85 -14.35
CA THR A 320 21.71 24.33 -13.00
C THR A 320 22.98 24.34 -12.16
N SER A 321 23.00 25.12 -11.08
CA SER A 321 24.14 25.10 -10.14
C SER A 321 24.14 23.86 -9.24
N ASP A 322 23.00 23.19 -9.08
CA ASP A 322 22.80 22.08 -8.15
C ASP A 322 21.62 21.21 -8.62
N THR A 323 21.90 20.01 -9.11
CA THR A 323 20.88 19.12 -9.70
C THR A 323 19.94 18.52 -8.66
N LEU A 324 20.34 18.44 -7.39
CA LEU A 324 19.46 18.03 -6.30
C LEU A 324 18.46 19.14 -5.95
N LYS A 325 18.89 20.41 -5.94
CA LYS A 325 17.96 21.54 -5.82
C LYS A 325 17.05 21.66 -7.04
N ALA A 326 17.53 21.34 -8.24
CA ALA A 326 16.68 21.25 -9.43
C ALA A 326 15.60 20.16 -9.28
N LEU A 327 15.94 18.97 -8.78
CA LEU A 327 14.98 17.90 -8.46
C LEU A 327 13.86 18.41 -7.53
N ALA A 328 14.25 19.07 -6.43
CA ALA A 328 13.31 19.66 -5.48
C ALA A 328 12.36 20.69 -6.14
N ARG A 329 12.89 21.56 -7.02
CA ARG A 329 12.10 22.56 -7.74
C ARG A 329 11.11 21.93 -8.72
N LEU A 330 11.55 20.93 -9.48
CA LEU A 330 10.71 20.17 -10.42
C LEU A 330 9.57 19.47 -9.68
N ALA A 331 9.88 18.79 -8.57
CA ALA A 331 8.87 18.14 -7.74
C ALA A 331 7.86 19.13 -7.15
N ARG A 332 8.33 20.28 -6.64
CA ARG A 332 7.45 21.34 -6.14
C ARG A 332 6.55 21.90 -7.26
N TYR A 333 7.09 22.11 -8.45
CA TYR A 333 6.31 22.56 -9.60
C TYR A 333 5.23 21.53 -9.99
N GLN A 334 5.59 20.24 -10.05
CA GLN A 334 4.64 19.14 -10.28
C GLN A 334 3.53 19.11 -9.22
N ARG A 335 3.92 19.22 -7.94
CA ARG A 335 3.01 19.26 -6.80
C ARG A 335 1.99 20.40 -6.91
N ILE A 336 2.42 21.59 -7.33
CA ILE A 336 1.54 22.76 -7.49
C ILE A 336 0.60 22.57 -8.68
N ARG A 337 1.14 22.24 -9.87
CA ARG A 337 0.34 22.16 -11.10
C ARG A 337 -0.64 20.98 -11.14
N SER A 338 -0.36 19.92 -10.38
CA SER A 338 -1.25 18.75 -10.31
C SER A 338 -2.50 19.00 -9.46
N ASN A 339 -2.50 20.01 -8.59
CA ASN A 339 -3.59 20.32 -7.66
C ASN A 339 -4.02 19.18 -6.72
N VAL A 340 -3.25 18.08 -6.65
CA VAL A 340 -3.51 16.93 -5.78
C VAL A 340 -3.38 17.34 -4.31
N LYS A 341 -4.24 16.88 -3.40
CA LYS A 341 -4.08 17.17 -1.97
C LYS A 341 -2.96 16.32 -1.38
N VAL A 342 -2.22 16.83 -0.39
CA VAL A 342 -1.10 16.08 0.21
C VAL A 342 -1.27 15.90 1.71
N LEU A 343 -1.14 14.65 2.14
CA LEU A 343 -0.93 14.27 3.53
C LEU A 343 0.54 13.90 3.74
N ALA A 344 1.24 14.64 4.60
CA ALA A 344 2.62 14.36 4.97
C ALA A 344 2.69 13.72 6.36
N ILE A 345 3.48 12.66 6.50
CA ILE A 345 3.62 11.90 7.75
C ILE A 345 5.09 11.84 8.16
N THR A 346 5.38 12.20 9.41
CA THR A 346 6.68 11.94 10.04
C THR A 346 6.50 11.42 11.47
N GLY A 347 7.62 11.13 12.13
CA GLY A 347 7.69 10.65 13.50
C GLY A 347 8.89 9.75 13.73
N SER A 348 9.16 9.41 14.98
CA SER A 348 10.24 8.47 15.31
C SER A 348 9.81 7.04 14.97
N ASN A 349 8.62 6.63 15.41
CA ASN A 349 8.07 5.29 15.20
C ASN A 349 6.73 5.32 14.46
N GLY A 350 6.40 4.24 13.74
CA GLY A 350 5.07 4.05 13.15
C GLY A 350 4.78 4.82 11.85
N LYS A 351 5.75 5.56 11.28
CA LYS A 351 5.59 6.30 10.01
C LYS A 351 5.02 5.44 8.88
N THR A 352 5.75 4.38 8.51
CA THR A 352 5.40 3.50 7.38
C THR A 352 4.10 2.74 7.65
N THR A 353 3.89 2.28 8.88
CA THR A 353 2.66 1.60 9.31
C THR A 353 1.45 2.53 9.23
N THR A 354 1.54 3.74 9.79
CA THR A 354 0.47 4.75 9.76
C THR A 354 0.18 5.17 8.33
N ARG A 355 1.21 5.39 7.50
CA ARG A 355 1.05 5.65 6.06
C ARG A 355 0.25 4.53 5.40
N LYS A 356 0.60 3.26 5.65
CA LYS A 356 -0.06 2.12 5.01
C LYS A 356 -1.51 1.93 5.49
N ILE A 357 -1.79 2.11 6.78
CA ILE A 357 -3.18 2.14 7.28
C ILE A 357 -3.97 3.27 6.61
N THR A 358 -3.37 4.46 6.54
CA THR A 358 -3.97 5.63 5.90
C THR A 358 -4.25 5.40 4.42
N GLU A 359 -3.33 4.76 3.68
CA GLU A 359 -3.56 4.39 2.28
C GLU A 359 -4.78 3.50 2.12
N GLU A 360 -4.91 2.45 2.94
CA GLU A 360 -6.03 1.52 2.81
C GLU A 360 -7.37 2.20 3.14
N ILE A 361 -7.37 3.14 4.09
CA ILE A 361 -8.52 4.00 4.37
C ILE A 361 -8.81 4.95 3.20
N PHE A 362 -7.82 5.67 2.69
CA PHE A 362 -8.02 6.67 1.64
C PHE A 362 -8.46 6.02 0.33
N LYS A 363 -7.93 4.83 -0.01
CA LYS A 363 -8.36 4.03 -1.16
C LYS A 363 -9.85 3.66 -1.13
N THR A 364 -10.53 3.73 0.01
CA THR A 364 -11.99 3.49 0.08
C THR A 364 -12.82 4.61 -0.56
N ARG A 365 -12.23 5.80 -0.76
CA ARG A 365 -12.93 6.97 -1.33
C ARG A 365 -12.17 7.63 -2.47
N PHE A 366 -10.86 7.70 -2.39
CA PHE A 366 -10.02 8.50 -3.27
C PHE A 366 -9.13 7.63 -4.16
N HIS A 367 -8.84 8.16 -5.34
CA HIS A 367 -7.66 7.77 -6.09
C HIS A 367 -6.41 8.40 -5.46
N ILE A 368 -5.44 7.59 -5.05
CA ILE A 368 -4.27 8.09 -4.33
C ILE A 368 -2.95 7.74 -5.00
N HIS A 369 -1.94 8.56 -4.72
CA HIS A 369 -0.53 8.23 -4.90
C HIS A 369 0.17 8.16 -3.53
N ALA A 370 1.25 7.40 -3.37
CA ALA A 370 1.95 7.33 -2.10
C ALA A 370 3.44 7.04 -2.26
N THR A 371 4.23 7.38 -1.23
CA THR A 371 5.65 7.03 -1.15
C THR A 371 5.87 5.53 -1.38
N ILE A 372 6.82 5.14 -2.22
CA ILE A 372 7.17 3.73 -2.43
C ILE A 372 8.39 3.38 -1.58
N GLY A 373 8.34 2.26 -0.86
CA GLY A 373 9.45 1.81 -0.03
C GLY A 373 9.92 2.85 0.99
N ASN A 374 11.20 3.20 0.94
CA ASN A 374 11.84 4.19 1.81
C ASN A 374 12.11 5.54 1.10
N PHE A 375 11.31 5.90 0.08
CA PHE A 375 11.46 7.15 -0.67
C PHE A 375 10.96 8.37 0.13
N ASN A 376 11.57 8.60 1.30
CA ASN A 376 11.16 9.58 2.30
C ASN A 376 12.23 10.67 2.55
N ASN A 377 13.29 10.71 1.74
CA ASN A 377 14.40 11.66 1.83
C ASN A 377 14.38 12.70 0.68
N GLU A 378 15.45 13.49 0.57
CA GLU A 378 15.61 14.58 -0.41
C GLU A 378 15.60 14.17 -1.88
N ILE A 379 15.74 12.88 -2.19
CA ILE A 379 15.63 12.32 -3.54
C ILE A 379 14.28 11.60 -3.69
N GLY A 380 13.96 10.70 -2.76
CA GLY A 380 12.80 9.83 -2.87
C GLY A 380 11.45 10.57 -2.83
N LEU A 381 11.31 11.58 -1.97
CA LEU A 381 10.08 12.37 -1.91
C LEU A 381 9.85 13.13 -3.23
N PRO A 382 10.83 13.87 -3.79
CA PRO A 382 10.68 14.46 -5.10
C PRO A 382 10.29 13.48 -6.21
N LEU A 383 10.90 12.29 -6.26
CA LEU A 383 10.54 11.26 -7.25
C LEU A 383 9.10 10.78 -7.10
N THR A 384 8.60 10.68 -5.86
CA THR A 384 7.18 10.39 -5.59
C THR A 384 6.29 11.50 -6.15
N LEU A 385 6.61 12.77 -5.89
CA LEU A 385 5.80 13.90 -6.35
C LEU A 385 5.85 14.11 -7.88
N LEU A 386 6.96 13.78 -8.53
CA LEU A 386 7.11 13.84 -9.98
C LEU A 386 6.15 12.89 -10.71
N ASN A 387 5.67 11.83 -10.04
CA ASN A 387 4.76 10.84 -10.60
C ASN A 387 3.26 11.17 -10.38
N LEU A 388 2.93 12.37 -9.86
CA LEU A 388 1.54 12.79 -9.72
C LEU A 388 0.88 13.00 -11.08
N SER A 389 -0.22 12.28 -11.33
CA SER A 389 -1.20 12.60 -12.38
C SER A 389 -2.32 13.53 -11.89
N SER A 390 -3.10 14.07 -12.81
CA SER A 390 -4.32 14.84 -12.52
C SER A 390 -5.50 13.99 -12.03
N ALA A 391 -5.43 12.66 -12.18
CA ALA A 391 -6.47 11.75 -11.69
C ALA A 391 -6.32 11.39 -10.21
N HIS A 392 -5.17 11.65 -9.59
CA HIS A 392 -5.02 11.50 -8.16
C HIS A 392 -5.76 12.62 -7.43
N GLU A 393 -6.49 12.26 -6.38
CA GLU A 393 -7.17 13.22 -5.50
C GLU A 393 -6.30 13.53 -4.27
N TRP A 394 -5.54 12.54 -3.80
CA TRP A 394 -4.61 12.67 -2.67
C TRP A 394 -3.26 12.02 -2.94
N ALA A 395 -2.21 12.56 -2.33
CA ALA A 395 -0.92 11.90 -2.19
C ALA A 395 -0.54 11.76 -0.72
N ILE A 396 -0.09 10.57 -0.32
CA ILE A 396 0.31 10.27 1.06
C ILE A 396 1.82 10.06 1.09
N VAL A 397 2.54 11.01 1.67
CA VAL A 397 4.01 11.05 1.62
C VAL A 397 4.63 10.89 3.01
N GLU A 398 5.67 10.06 3.08
CA GLU A 398 6.48 9.90 4.29
C GLU A 398 7.70 10.83 4.25
N MET A 399 8.06 11.43 5.39
CA MET A 399 9.24 12.28 5.53
C MET A 399 10.17 11.75 6.63
N GLY A 400 11.37 11.33 6.23
CA GLY A 400 12.48 10.93 7.09
C GLY A 400 13.48 12.06 7.30
N MET A 401 14.36 11.89 8.28
CA MET A 401 15.54 12.74 8.47
C MET A 401 16.57 12.06 9.34
N ASN A 402 17.82 12.45 9.14
CA ASN A 402 18.96 12.18 10.01
C ASN A 402 19.43 13.49 10.69
N HIS A 403 19.27 14.63 10.01
CA HIS A 403 19.72 15.93 10.48
C HIS A 403 18.61 16.99 10.48
N LYS A 404 18.83 18.05 11.27
CA LYS A 404 17.94 19.22 11.34
C LYS A 404 17.86 19.93 9.98
N GLY A 405 16.68 20.43 9.62
CA GLY A 405 16.41 21.16 8.38
C GLY A 405 15.98 20.27 7.20
N GLU A 406 16.20 18.95 7.27
CA GLU A 406 15.81 18.03 6.21
C GLU A 406 14.29 17.96 6.05
N ILE A 407 13.54 17.80 7.15
CA ILE A 407 12.07 17.77 7.10
C ILE A 407 11.52 19.12 6.66
N SER A 408 12.11 20.25 7.08
CA SER A 408 11.70 21.58 6.59
C SER A 408 11.76 21.65 5.08
N ARG A 409 12.87 21.20 4.48
CA ARG A 409 13.04 21.15 3.02
C ARG A 409 12.02 20.23 2.37
N LEU A 410 11.81 19.03 2.89
CA LEU A 410 10.82 18.06 2.37
C LEU A 410 9.39 18.62 2.42
N SER A 411 9.01 19.20 3.55
CA SER A 411 7.69 19.79 3.75
C SER A 411 7.46 20.97 2.79
N ARG A 412 8.46 21.83 2.61
CA ARG A 412 8.40 22.94 1.64
C ARG A 412 8.33 22.46 0.20
N ILE A 413 8.88 21.29 -0.15
CA ILE A 413 8.69 20.72 -1.50
C ILE A 413 7.25 20.20 -1.65
N ALA A 414 6.75 19.46 -0.66
CA ALA A 414 5.48 18.75 -0.72
C ALA A 414 4.25 19.64 -0.53
N LEU A 415 4.36 20.79 0.12
CA LEU A 415 3.25 21.70 0.42
C LEU A 415 1.99 20.97 0.96
N PRO A 416 2.09 20.30 2.13
CA PRO A 416 1.00 19.48 2.64
C PRO A 416 -0.27 20.28 2.97
N ASP A 417 -1.41 19.65 2.69
CA ASP A 417 -2.73 20.04 3.18
C ASP A 417 -2.91 19.62 4.64
N ILE A 418 -2.40 18.43 4.96
CA ILE A 418 -2.40 17.85 6.30
C ILE A 418 -0.97 17.41 6.60
N ALA A 419 -0.42 17.77 7.76
CA ALA A 419 0.83 17.21 8.24
C ALA A 419 0.67 16.55 9.61
N MET A 420 1.30 15.40 9.79
CA MET A 420 1.15 14.54 10.95
C MET A 420 2.50 14.17 11.56
N VAL A 421 2.57 14.23 12.88
CA VAL A 421 3.67 13.65 13.67
C VAL A 421 3.10 12.48 14.47
N THR A 422 3.51 11.25 14.16
CA THR A 422 2.99 10.04 14.82
C THR A 422 3.43 9.90 16.27
N ASN A 423 4.68 10.25 16.57
CA ASN A 423 5.29 10.37 17.90
C ASN A 423 6.73 10.86 17.76
N THR A 424 7.33 11.19 18.89
CA THR A 424 8.73 11.50 19.08
C THR A 424 9.33 10.52 20.09
N ALA A 425 10.54 10.04 19.78
CA ALA A 425 11.32 9.16 20.63
C ALA A 425 12.81 9.44 20.42
N ALA A 426 13.64 8.96 21.33
CA ALA A 426 15.09 9.09 21.28
C ALA A 426 15.68 8.23 20.14
N VAL A 427 15.71 8.79 18.94
CA VAL A 427 16.27 8.20 17.69
C VAL A 427 17.13 9.26 17.01
N HIS A 428 18.11 8.85 16.19
CA HIS A 428 19.05 9.76 15.53
C HIS A 428 19.77 10.69 16.53
N LEU A 429 20.10 10.15 17.72
CA LEU A 429 20.68 10.96 18.80
C LEU A 429 22.08 11.45 18.45
N GLU A 430 22.82 10.71 17.65
CA GLU A 430 24.13 11.11 17.14
C GLU A 430 24.05 12.42 16.33
N GLY A 431 23.01 12.59 15.50
CA GLY A 431 22.82 13.78 14.68
C GLY A 431 22.11 14.95 15.36
N LEU A 432 21.37 14.70 16.45
CA LEU A 432 20.45 15.69 17.06
C LEU A 432 20.69 15.92 18.57
N GLY A 433 21.50 15.10 19.22
CA GLY A 433 21.87 15.17 20.63
C GLY A 433 20.82 14.64 21.61
N ASN A 434 19.57 15.10 21.54
CA ASN A 434 18.52 14.71 22.50
C ASN A 434 17.11 14.61 21.89
N ALA A 435 16.17 14.02 22.65
CA ALA A 435 14.82 13.77 22.18
C ALA A 435 13.99 15.05 21.91
N ASP A 436 14.29 16.16 22.59
CA ASP A 436 13.61 17.44 22.38
C ASP A 436 14.03 18.08 21.05
N ASN A 437 15.30 17.93 20.68
CA ASN A 437 15.82 18.30 19.37
C ASN A 437 15.21 17.42 18.27
N VAL A 438 15.00 16.13 18.52
CA VAL A 438 14.23 15.25 17.62
C VAL A 438 12.82 15.81 17.43
N ALA A 439 12.11 16.15 18.51
CA ALA A 439 10.78 16.76 18.43
C ALA A 439 10.78 18.08 17.64
N CYS A 440 11.74 18.98 17.91
CA CYS A 440 11.90 20.23 17.18
C CYS A 440 12.08 20.01 15.68
N ALA A 441 12.89 19.04 15.30
CA ALA A 441 13.20 18.75 13.91
C ALA A 441 12.07 17.98 13.21
N LYS A 442 11.32 17.11 13.90
CA LYS A 442 10.07 16.54 13.36
C LYS A 442 8.99 17.61 13.16
N ALA A 443 8.93 18.60 14.05
CA ALA A 443 7.99 19.71 13.94
C ALA A 443 8.24 20.63 12.74
N GLU A 444 9.40 20.53 12.07
CA GLU A 444 9.66 21.20 10.80
C GLU A 444 8.65 20.79 9.71
N ILE A 445 7.97 19.65 9.87
CA ILE A 445 6.93 19.21 8.93
C ILE A 445 5.80 20.23 8.80
N PHE A 446 5.58 21.04 9.83
CA PHE A 446 4.56 22.09 9.84
C PHE A 446 4.94 23.31 9.02
N GLU A 447 6.23 23.53 8.69
CA GLU A 447 6.69 24.76 8.03
C GLU A 447 6.21 24.88 6.58
N GLY A 448 6.02 23.76 5.88
CA GLY A 448 5.57 23.73 4.49
C GLY A 448 4.05 23.62 4.31
N ILE A 449 3.26 23.52 5.40
CA ILE A 449 1.80 23.43 5.30
C ILE A 449 1.25 24.62 4.51
N ARG A 450 0.38 24.33 3.53
CA ARG A 450 -0.31 25.34 2.72
C ARG A 450 -1.43 26.04 3.50
N GLU A 451 -1.90 27.17 2.99
CA GLU A 451 -3.03 27.91 3.59
C GLU A 451 -4.25 27.03 3.85
N ASN A 452 -4.91 27.28 4.99
CA ASN A 452 -6.03 26.48 5.52
C ASN A 452 -5.69 25.02 5.84
N GLY A 453 -4.43 24.72 6.13
CA GLY A 453 -3.97 23.37 6.43
C GLY A 453 -4.25 22.92 7.86
N THR A 454 -4.04 21.63 8.10
CA THR A 454 -4.27 20.97 9.40
C THR A 454 -3.01 20.28 9.90
N ALA A 455 -2.71 20.47 11.18
CA ALA A 455 -1.70 19.69 11.90
C ALA A 455 -2.36 18.58 12.72
N ILE A 456 -1.79 17.38 12.71
CA ILE A 456 -2.23 16.25 13.52
C ILE A 456 -1.10 15.84 14.46
N LEU A 457 -1.39 15.78 15.75
CA LEU A 457 -0.43 15.59 16.83
C LEU A 457 -0.86 14.46 17.76
N PHE A 458 0.11 13.69 18.26
CA PHE A 458 -0.13 12.68 19.28
C PHE A 458 -0.26 13.36 20.66
N ALA A 459 -1.43 13.23 21.28
CA ALA A 459 -1.78 13.83 22.55
C ALA A 459 -0.90 13.32 23.71
N ASP A 460 -0.57 12.03 23.67
CA ASP A 460 0.19 11.35 24.73
C ASP A 460 1.71 11.47 24.53
N ASP A 461 2.15 12.25 23.54
CA ASP A 461 3.58 12.46 23.30
C ASP A 461 4.21 13.29 24.44
N PRO A 462 5.29 12.82 25.09
CA PRO A 462 5.94 13.59 26.16
C PRO A 462 6.46 14.96 25.73
N ARG A 463 6.62 15.20 24.42
CA ARG A 463 7.11 16.45 23.83
C ARG A 463 6.02 17.17 23.04
N ARG A 464 4.75 16.86 23.32
CA ARG A 464 3.57 17.50 22.70
C ARG A 464 3.68 19.02 22.68
N GLU A 465 4.08 19.65 23.78
CA GLU A 465 4.16 21.11 23.88
C GLU A 465 5.11 21.74 22.84
N ILE A 466 6.24 21.08 22.57
CA ILE A 466 7.20 21.51 21.55
C ILE A 466 6.55 21.46 20.17
N LEU A 467 5.87 20.35 19.85
CA LEU A 467 5.19 20.13 18.58
C LEU A 467 4.06 21.14 18.37
N GLU A 468 3.23 21.33 19.40
CA GLU A 468 2.08 22.25 19.37
C GLU A 468 2.54 23.70 19.20
N LYS A 469 3.54 24.14 19.96
CA LYS A 469 4.11 25.49 19.84
C LYS A 469 4.65 25.75 18.43
N LYS A 470 5.25 24.74 17.80
CA LYS A 470 5.76 24.83 16.42
C LYS A 470 4.63 24.87 15.39
N ALA A 471 3.59 24.05 15.55
CA ALA A 471 2.41 24.12 14.69
C ALA A 471 1.73 25.50 14.78
N ARG A 472 1.46 26.00 15.99
CA ARG A 472 0.81 27.32 16.20
C ARG A 472 1.58 28.51 15.62
N LYS A 473 2.89 28.39 15.39
CA LYS A 473 3.70 29.44 14.74
C LYS A 473 3.40 29.60 13.25
N ASN A 474 2.92 28.55 12.57
CA ASN A 474 2.56 28.65 11.16
C ASN A 474 1.10 29.10 11.01
N LYS A 475 0.88 30.35 10.59
CA LYS A 475 -0.45 30.96 10.41
C LYS A 475 -1.32 30.28 9.35
N ALA A 476 -0.72 29.51 8.45
CA ALA A 476 -1.41 28.72 7.44
C ALA A 476 -2.21 27.56 8.06
N ILE A 477 -1.82 27.12 9.27
CA ILE A 477 -2.50 26.06 10.02
C ILE A 477 -3.71 26.66 10.72
N LYS A 478 -4.91 26.22 10.32
CA LYS A 478 -6.18 26.68 10.92
C LYS A 478 -6.74 25.69 11.93
N LYS A 479 -6.33 24.43 11.85
CA LYS A 479 -6.77 23.38 12.75
C LYS A 479 -5.58 22.56 13.25
N ILE A 480 -5.57 22.31 14.56
CA ILE A 480 -4.67 21.35 15.20
C ILE A 480 -5.59 20.28 15.79
N ILE A 481 -5.33 19.02 15.45
CA ILE A 481 -6.09 17.85 15.91
C ILE A 481 -5.15 17.01 16.76
N PHE A 482 -5.63 16.65 17.94
CA PHE A 482 -4.96 15.72 18.85
C PHE A 482 -5.59 14.33 18.75
N PHE A 483 -4.74 13.31 18.68
CA PHE A 483 -5.16 11.91 18.80
C PHE A 483 -4.45 11.22 19.96
N GLY A 484 -5.07 10.27 20.64
CA GLY A 484 -4.38 9.50 21.68
C GLY A 484 -5.30 8.71 22.60
N SER A 485 -4.82 8.40 23.79
CA SER A 485 -5.59 7.75 24.86
C SER A 485 -6.24 8.75 25.82
N ASP A 486 -5.76 9.99 25.86
CA ASP A 486 -6.40 11.09 26.59
C ASP A 486 -7.81 11.38 26.05
N LYS A 487 -8.83 11.28 26.91
CA LYS A 487 -10.24 11.57 26.57
C LYS A 487 -10.48 13.02 26.16
N ASN A 488 -9.55 13.93 26.45
CA ASN A 488 -9.59 15.33 26.00
C ASN A 488 -9.01 15.53 24.59
N ALA A 489 -8.41 14.49 23.98
CA ALA A 489 -8.00 14.54 22.58
C ALA A 489 -9.24 14.63 21.67
N ASP A 490 -9.09 15.28 20.51
CA ASP A 490 -10.16 15.35 19.50
C ASP A 490 -10.60 13.95 19.03
N ILE A 491 -9.65 13.01 19.02
CA ILE A 491 -9.84 11.61 18.64
C ILE A 491 -9.15 10.72 19.68
N TYR A 492 -9.91 9.99 20.48
CA TYR A 492 -9.36 9.19 21.56
C TYR A 492 -9.72 7.71 21.45
N SER A 493 -8.87 6.81 21.95
CA SER A 493 -9.25 5.40 22.14
C SER A 493 -10.07 5.20 23.42
N GLY A 494 -11.12 4.40 23.33
CA GLY A 494 -11.87 3.87 24.46
C GLY A 494 -11.46 2.42 24.76
N ASP A 495 -12.44 1.52 24.86
CA ASP A 495 -12.22 0.10 25.14
C ASP A 495 -11.30 -0.54 24.11
N ILE A 496 -10.29 -1.28 24.57
CA ILE A 496 -9.34 -2.03 23.73
C ILE A 496 -9.37 -3.49 24.17
N GLU A 497 -9.57 -4.38 23.20
CA GLU A 497 -9.58 -5.83 23.42
C GLU A 497 -8.72 -6.51 22.36
N THR A 498 -7.70 -7.25 22.79
CA THR A 498 -6.82 -8.03 21.91
C THR A 498 -7.18 -9.51 22.02
N LYS A 499 -7.42 -10.15 20.88
CA LYS A 499 -7.71 -11.60 20.76
C LYS A 499 -6.94 -12.17 19.57
N ASP A 500 -6.32 -13.32 19.78
CA ASP A 500 -5.53 -14.01 18.76
C ASP A 500 -4.53 -13.07 18.08
N THR A 501 -4.71 -12.80 16.79
CA THR A 501 -3.85 -11.93 15.96
C THR A 501 -4.48 -10.54 15.70
N GLY A 502 -5.59 -10.19 16.36
CA GLY A 502 -6.34 -8.95 16.13
C GLY A 502 -6.59 -8.12 17.38
N THR A 503 -6.76 -6.82 17.19
CA THR A 503 -7.15 -5.87 18.25
C THR A 503 -8.40 -5.11 17.83
N SER A 504 -9.46 -5.20 18.64
CA SER A 504 -10.66 -4.37 18.54
C SER A 504 -10.54 -3.18 19.47
N PHE A 505 -10.99 -2.01 19.03
CA PHE A 505 -11.00 -0.82 19.87
C PHE A 505 -12.16 0.13 19.53
N THR A 506 -12.61 0.95 20.47
CA THR A 506 -13.48 2.10 20.18
C THR A 506 -12.65 3.36 19.98
N ALA A 507 -13.06 4.23 19.05
CA ALA A 507 -12.54 5.58 18.94
C ALA A 507 -13.66 6.60 19.07
N GLY A 508 -13.49 7.56 19.97
CA GLY A 508 -14.39 8.67 20.19
C GLY A 508 -13.97 9.90 19.39
N PHE A 509 -14.92 10.54 18.69
CA PHE A 509 -14.72 11.80 17.97
C PHE A 509 -16.07 12.50 17.75
N ASN A 510 -16.12 13.83 17.82
CA ASN A 510 -17.35 14.63 17.70
C ASN A 510 -18.49 14.16 18.64
N GLY A 511 -18.16 13.74 19.86
CA GLY A 511 -19.13 13.24 20.85
C GLY A 511 -19.80 11.91 20.48
N ARG A 512 -19.27 11.17 19.49
CA ARG A 512 -19.73 9.83 19.10
C ARG A 512 -18.60 8.83 19.20
N GLU A 513 -18.94 7.59 19.50
CA GLU A 513 -17.99 6.48 19.47
C GLU A 513 -18.23 5.57 18.28
N SER A 514 -17.16 4.98 17.76
CA SER A 514 -17.22 3.99 16.70
C SER A 514 -16.23 2.86 16.97
N LYS A 515 -16.67 1.62 16.74
CA LYS A 515 -15.84 0.41 16.94
C LYS A 515 -15.07 0.03 15.67
N PHE A 516 -13.77 -0.12 15.83
CA PHE A 516 -12.79 -0.52 14.81
C PHE A 516 -12.09 -1.82 15.20
N SER A 517 -11.46 -2.47 14.22
CA SER A 517 -10.67 -3.68 14.42
C SER A 517 -9.50 -3.68 13.44
N ILE A 518 -8.29 -3.92 13.96
CA ILE A 518 -7.06 -4.04 13.18
C ILE A 518 -6.50 -5.45 13.32
N ASN A 519 -6.00 -6.02 12.22
CA ASN A 519 -5.40 -7.37 12.19
C ASN A 519 -3.95 -7.32 12.71
N SER A 520 -3.79 -6.88 13.96
CA SER A 520 -2.53 -6.96 14.68
C SER A 520 -2.81 -7.03 16.18
N PRO A 521 -2.08 -7.87 16.94
CA PRO A 521 -2.21 -7.93 18.39
C PRO A 521 -1.38 -6.86 19.11
N ALA A 522 -0.59 -6.08 18.38
CA ALA A 522 0.26 -5.04 18.95
C ALA A 522 -0.57 -3.80 19.34
N LEU A 523 -0.64 -3.48 20.63
CA LEU A 523 -1.44 -2.36 21.15
C LEU A 523 -1.08 -0.99 20.53
N PHE A 524 0.19 -0.75 20.21
CA PHE A 524 0.61 0.51 19.56
C PHE A 524 0.06 0.67 18.14
N MET A 525 -0.56 -0.37 17.56
CA MET A 525 -1.28 -0.28 16.30
C MET A 525 -2.61 0.48 16.47
N VAL A 526 -3.15 0.57 17.68
CA VAL A 526 -4.27 1.45 18.01
C VAL A 526 -3.84 2.91 17.83
N ASP A 527 -2.70 3.34 18.40
CA ASP A 527 -2.14 4.69 18.20
C ASP A 527 -1.99 5.04 16.71
N ASN A 528 -1.38 4.14 15.93
CA ASN A 528 -1.20 4.32 14.49
C ASN A 528 -2.55 4.40 13.75
N SER A 529 -3.56 3.65 14.23
CA SER A 529 -4.91 3.67 13.67
C SER A 529 -5.64 4.98 14.00
N LEU A 530 -5.55 5.49 15.22
CA LEU A 530 -6.11 6.78 15.61
C LEU A 530 -5.49 7.93 14.81
N ALA A 531 -4.18 7.89 14.56
CA ALA A 531 -3.50 8.83 13.68
C ALA A 531 -4.10 8.80 12.27
N ALA A 532 -4.26 7.60 11.68
CA ALA A 532 -4.85 7.43 10.36
C ALA A 532 -6.34 7.84 10.30
N ILE A 533 -7.12 7.53 11.34
CA ILE A 533 -8.52 7.97 11.52
C ILE A 533 -8.59 9.50 11.50
N SER A 534 -7.67 10.17 12.17
CA SER A 534 -7.58 11.63 12.22
C SER A 534 -7.38 12.26 10.84
N ALA A 535 -6.47 11.71 10.05
CA ALA A 535 -6.26 12.15 8.68
C ALA A 535 -7.49 11.87 7.79
N ALA A 536 -8.10 10.70 7.95
CA ALA A 536 -9.25 10.29 7.15
C ALA A 536 -10.49 11.16 7.41
N LEU A 537 -10.82 11.43 8.67
CA LEU A 537 -11.92 12.33 9.05
C LEU A 537 -11.67 13.75 8.53
N THR A 538 -10.43 14.24 8.63
CA THR A 538 -10.03 15.56 8.09
C THR A 538 -10.17 15.62 6.56
N ALA A 539 -9.88 14.51 5.88
CA ALA A 539 -10.07 14.38 4.44
C ALA A 539 -11.53 14.17 3.99
N GLY A 540 -12.48 14.08 4.93
CA GLY A 540 -13.90 13.89 4.65
C GLY A 540 -14.32 12.43 4.43
N ILE A 541 -13.52 11.47 4.90
CA ILE A 541 -13.88 10.04 4.87
C ILE A 541 -14.71 9.73 6.11
N ASN A 542 -15.87 9.13 5.89
CA ASN A 542 -16.82 8.74 6.93
C ASN A 542 -16.34 7.49 7.72
N PRO A 543 -16.94 7.20 8.89
CA PRO A 543 -16.55 6.06 9.73
C PRO A 543 -16.67 4.68 9.07
N ALA A 544 -17.64 4.47 8.17
CA ALA A 544 -17.80 3.18 7.48
C ALA A 544 -16.66 2.91 6.48
N GLY A 545 -16.23 3.93 5.75
CA GLY A 545 -15.04 3.86 4.88
C GLY A 545 -13.76 3.60 5.68
N ILE A 546 -13.59 4.32 6.79
CA ILE A 546 -12.48 4.12 7.73
C ILE A 546 -12.43 2.68 8.24
N LYS A 547 -13.56 2.12 8.69
CA LYS A 547 -13.65 0.75 9.19
C LYS A 547 -13.25 -0.29 8.14
N LYS A 548 -13.69 -0.11 6.88
CA LYS A 548 -13.27 -0.97 5.76
C LYS A 548 -11.76 -0.89 5.52
N GLY A 549 -11.20 0.33 5.53
CA GLY A 549 -9.77 0.56 5.31
C GLY A 549 -8.88 -0.06 6.37
N ILE A 550 -9.18 0.13 7.66
CA ILE A 550 -8.41 -0.46 8.76
C ILE A 550 -8.45 -1.99 8.69
N LYS A 551 -9.62 -2.58 8.39
CA LYS A 551 -9.75 -4.03 8.27
C LYS A 551 -8.96 -4.62 7.10
N ALA A 552 -8.77 -3.84 6.02
CA ALA A 552 -8.00 -4.23 4.84
C ALA A 552 -6.48 -4.07 5.01
N PHE A 553 -6.02 -3.47 6.11
CA PHE A 553 -4.59 -3.30 6.37
C PHE A 553 -3.90 -4.65 6.59
N CYS A 554 -2.78 -4.83 5.90
CA CYS A 554 -1.81 -5.90 6.16
C CYS A 554 -0.48 -5.27 6.59
N PRO A 555 0.21 -5.83 7.61
CA PRO A 555 1.55 -5.40 7.99
C PRO A 555 2.53 -5.41 6.82
N VAL A 556 3.44 -4.44 6.81
CA VAL A 556 4.56 -4.40 5.85
C VAL A 556 5.62 -5.40 6.34
N PRO A 557 6.30 -6.15 5.44
CA PRO A 557 7.41 -7.03 5.84
C PRO A 557 8.44 -6.28 6.71
N GLY A 558 8.92 -6.94 7.77
CA GLY A 558 9.81 -6.33 8.76
C GLY A 558 9.18 -5.31 9.72
N ARG A 559 7.85 -5.14 9.74
CA ARG A 559 7.15 -4.13 10.58
C ARG A 559 6.00 -4.76 11.37
N MET A 560 6.32 -5.48 12.44
CA MET A 560 5.35 -6.21 13.27
C MET A 560 4.48 -7.17 12.43
N ASN A 561 5.11 -7.84 11.45
CA ASN A 561 4.47 -8.82 10.61
C ASN A 561 4.44 -10.17 11.35
N ILE A 562 3.26 -10.73 11.58
CA ILE A 562 3.08 -11.95 12.36
C ILE A 562 2.59 -13.06 11.46
N TYR A 563 3.30 -14.19 11.47
CA TYR A 563 2.93 -15.37 10.69
C TYR A 563 3.47 -16.64 11.33
N ARG A 564 2.81 -17.76 11.06
CA ARG A 564 3.28 -19.08 11.44
C ARG A 564 4.31 -19.56 10.43
N LEU A 565 5.52 -19.87 10.90
CA LEU A 565 6.62 -20.35 10.07
C LEU A 565 6.53 -21.86 9.84
N CYS A 566 6.18 -22.61 10.90
CA CYS A 566 5.89 -24.04 10.87
C CYS A 566 4.97 -24.40 12.05
N ASP A 567 4.67 -25.68 12.25
CA ASP A 567 3.74 -26.09 13.29
C ASP A 567 4.13 -25.67 14.71
N SER A 568 5.43 -25.53 14.98
CA SER A 568 5.93 -25.17 16.31
C SER A 568 6.44 -23.73 16.44
N ILE A 569 6.46 -22.93 15.38
CA ILE A 569 7.07 -21.58 15.41
C ILE A 569 6.12 -20.53 14.84
N ASN A 570 5.74 -19.57 15.68
CA ASN A 570 5.13 -18.31 15.28
C ASN A 570 6.19 -17.21 15.28
N ILE A 571 6.31 -16.49 14.15
CA ILE A 571 7.28 -15.40 13.97
C ILE A 571 6.58 -14.06 14.17
N ILE A 572 7.23 -13.17 14.91
CA ILE A 572 7.00 -11.73 14.90
C ILE A 572 8.20 -11.10 14.18
N ASP A 573 8.02 -10.80 12.90
CA ASP A 573 9.02 -10.14 12.06
C ASP A 573 8.92 -8.63 12.21
N ASP A 574 9.85 -8.06 12.99
CA ASP A 574 9.99 -6.61 13.19
C ASP A 574 11.43 -6.15 12.89
N THR A 575 12.02 -6.76 11.87
CA THR A 575 13.45 -6.69 11.49
C THR A 575 13.87 -5.42 10.77
N TYR A 576 12.95 -4.55 10.36
CA TYR A 576 13.30 -3.41 9.51
C TYR A 576 14.23 -2.39 10.20
N ASN A 577 13.91 -2.00 11.45
CA ASN A 577 14.75 -1.10 12.23
C ASN A 577 14.44 -1.21 13.74
N ALA A 578 15.34 -0.74 14.58
CA ALA A 578 15.21 -0.79 16.03
C ALA A 578 15.65 0.53 16.70
N ASN A 579 14.96 0.84 17.80
CA ASN A 579 15.29 1.86 18.78
C ASN A 579 14.64 1.46 20.12
N PRO A 580 15.03 2.06 21.26
CA PRO A 580 14.63 1.57 22.57
C PRO A 580 13.11 1.44 22.75
N LEU A 581 12.33 2.46 22.35
CA LEU A 581 10.88 2.43 22.48
C LEU A 581 10.24 1.36 21.58
N SER A 582 10.75 1.17 20.36
CA SER A 582 10.21 0.15 19.45
C SER A 582 10.52 -1.27 19.91
N VAL A 583 11.72 -1.54 20.43
CA VAL A 583 12.09 -2.86 20.97
C VAL A 583 11.27 -3.17 22.21
N ALA A 584 11.11 -2.20 23.09
CA ALA A 584 10.25 -2.28 24.26
C ALA A 584 8.81 -2.69 23.91
N ARG A 585 8.22 -2.03 22.90
CA ARG A 585 6.85 -2.30 22.44
C ARG A 585 6.73 -3.66 21.74
N ALA A 586 7.75 -4.07 21.00
CA ALA A 586 7.79 -5.39 20.36
C ALA A 586 7.87 -6.53 21.40
N MET A 587 8.71 -6.41 22.43
CA MET A 587 8.78 -7.40 23.51
C MET A 587 7.49 -7.49 24.33
N LYS A 588 6.82 -6.36 24.59
CA LYS A 588 5.48 -6.36 25.21
C LYS A 588 4.46 -7.13 24.37
N THR A 589 4.53 -6.95 23.04
CA THR A 589 3.67 -7.70 22.11
C THR A 589 3.99 -9.19 22.17
N LEU A 590 5.28 -9.56 22.13
CA LEU A 590 5.73 -10.95 22.26
C LEU A 590 5.19 -11.60 23.53
N ASN A 591 5.33 -10.95 24.68
CA ASN A 591 4.82 -11.45 25.96
C ASN A 591 3.29 -11.64 25.93
N ALA A 592 2.54 -10.65 25.40
CA ALA A 592 1.09 -10.73 25.32
C ALA A 592 0.59 -11.89 24.43
N VAL A 593 1.20 -12.10 23.26
CA VAL A 593 0.76 -13.13 22.30
C VAL A 593 1.26 -14.53 22.64
N SER A 594 2.41 -14.63 23.32
CA SER A 594 2.93 -15.92 23.78
C SER A 594 2.09 -16.49 24.91
N GLY A 595 1.58 -15.65 25.82
CA GLY A 595 0.81 -16.11 26.97
C GLY A 595 1.62 -17.10 27.81
N ALA A 596 1.14 -18.34 27.93
CA ALA A 596 1.87 -19.42 28.62
C ALA A 596 2.87 -20.17 27.72
N LYS A 597 2.86 -19.92 26.41
CA LYS A 597 3.77 -20.57 25.45
C LYS A 597 5.17 -19.97 25.55
N LYS A 598 6.16 -20.71 25.06
CA LYS A 598 7.56 -20.27 25.10
C LYS A 598 7.77 -19.04 24.22
N SER A 599 8.34 -17.97 24.79
CA SER A 599 8.72 -16.74 24.08
C SER A 599 10.23 -16.62 23.91
N ILE A 600 10.70 -16.36 22.68
CA ILE A 600 12.10 -16.16 22.34
C ILE A 600 12.25 -14.76 21.72
N ALA A 601 13.08 -13.91 22.31
CA ALA A 601 13.44 -12.61 21.75
C ALA A 601 14.81 -12.69 21.08
N VAL A 602 14.86 -12.46 19.76
CA VAL A 602 16.06 -12.37 18.95
C VAL A 602 16.34 -10.90 18.64
N ILE A 603 17.32 -10.30 19.33
CA ILE A 603 17.56 -8.85 19.32
C ILE A 603 18.97 -8.54 18.77
N GLY A 604 19.01 -7.78 17.67
CA GLY A 604 20.23 -7.17 17.16
C GLY A 604 20.43 -5.75 17.69
N ASP A 605 21.64 -5.23 17.55
CA ASP A 605 21.99 -3.88 18.02
C ASP A 605 21.07 -2.76 17.52
N MET A 606 20.89 -1.76 18.39
CA MET A 606 20.27 -0.47 18.12
C MET A 606 21.35 0.55 17.74
N LEU A 607 21.35 1.02 16.50
CA LEU A 607 22.34 1.96 15.97
C LEU A 607 21.90 3.43 16.15
N GLU A 608 22.81 4.38 15.93
CA GLU A 608 22.57 5.84 15.97
C GLU A 608 22.13 6.39 17.35
N LEU A 609 22.56 5.73 18.44
CA LEU A 609 22.22 6.10 19.82
C LEU A 609 23.25 7.06 20.49
N GLY A 610 24.41 7.27 19.86
CA GLY A 610 25.51 8.06 20.41
C GLY A 610 26.01 7.53 21.77
N ASP A 611 26.49 8.42 22.64
CA ASP A 611 27.09 8.09 23.95
C ASP A 611 26.16 7.37 24.93
N LYS A 612 24.86 7.27 24.61
CA LYS A 612 23.87 6.57 25.43
C LYS A 612 23.69 5.11 25.02
N SER A 613 24.40 4.64 24.00
CA SER A 613 24.23 3.30 23.43
C SER A 613 24.30 2.21 24.50
N ASP A 614 25.35 2.18 25.31
CA ASP A 614 25.58 1.17 26.35
C ASP A 614 24.39 1.05 27.31
N ARG A 615 24.01 2.20 27.89
CA ARG A 615 22.90 2.28 28.84
C ARG A 615 21.57 1.87 28.21
N LEU A 616 21.31 2.26 26.96
CA LEU A 616 20.06 1.94 26.27
C LEU A 616 19.98 0.46 25.90
N HIS A 617 21.09 -0.19 25.54
CA HIS A 617 21.16 -1.64 25.35
C HIS A 617 20.95 -2.40 26.68
N TRP A 618 21.59 -1.95 27.75
CA TRP A 618 21.35 -2.48 29.10
C TRP A 618 19.87 -2.39 29.50
N GLN A 619 19.19 -1.28 29.19
CA GLN A 619 17.76 -1.13 29.46
C GLN A 619 16.88 -2.14 28.70
N ILE A 620 17.27 -2.53 27.47
CA ILE A 620 16.56 -3.57 26.72
C ILE A 620 16.71 -4.93 27.38
N GLY A 621 17.93 -5.28 27.82
CA GLY A 621 18.18 -6.47 28.61
C GLY A 621 17.31 -6.55 29.87
N LYS A 622 17.33 -5.47 30.65
CA LYS A 622 16.48 -5.33 31.84
C LYS A 622 15.01 -5.54 31.52
N GLN A 623 14.53 -4.96 30.42
CA GLN A 623 13.13 -5.09 30.06
C GLN A 623 12.75 -6.51 29.62
N ALA A 624 13.64 -7.24 28.94
CA ALA A 624 13.41 -8.64 28.61
C ALA A 624 13.20 -9.49 29.87
N ALA A 625 13.96 -9.22 30.93
CA ALA A 625 13.81 -9.88 32.24
C ALA A 625 12.50 -9.51 32.93
N LEU A 626 12.17 -8.22 33.02
CA LEU A 626 10.95 -7.75 33.67
C LEU A 626 9.66 -8.23 32.97
N LEU A 627 9.71 -8.45 31.67
CA LEU A 627 8.58 -9.00 30.91
C LEU A 627 8.49 -10.54 30.99
N GLY A 628 9.44 -11.22 31.65
CA GLY A 628 9.44 -12.67 31.77
C GLY A 628 9.64 -13.40 30.45
N ILE A 629 10.41 -12.83 29.51
CA ILE A 629 10.74 -13.50 28.25
C ILE A 629 11.56 -14.77 28.56
N ASN A 630 11.19 -15.93 28.00
CA ASN A 630 11.86 -17.19 28.37
C ASN A 630 13.29 -17.33 27.83
N LYS A 631 13.59 -16.82 26.62
CA LYS A 631 14.92 -16.91 26.00
C LYS A 631 15.27 -15.59 25.30
N LEU A 632 16.52 -15.15 25.46
CA LEU A 632 17.05 -13.92 24.87
C LEU A 632 18.28 -14.22 24.02
N PHE A 633 18.15 -14.11 22.70
CA PHE A 633 19.24 -14.35 21.76
C PHE A 633 19.66 -13.02 21.14
N VAL A 634 20.95 -12.72 21.17
CA VAL A 634 21.46 -11.37 20.84
C VAL A 634 22.54 -11.41 19.76
N PHE A 635 22.61 -10.37 18.93
CA PHE A 635 23.58 -10.24 17.83
C PHE A 635 24.10 -8.81 17.67
N GLY A 636 25.42 -8.63 17.66
CA GLY A 636 26.07 -7.33 17.45
C GLY A 636 27.22 -7.06 18.42
N ASP A 637 27.72 -5.83 18.41
CA ASP A 637 28.85 -5.39 19.21
C ASP A 637 28.40 -4.92 20.60
N MET A 638 27.17 -4.41 20.72
CA MET A 638 26.58 -3.89 21.97
C MET A 638 25.90 -4.97 22.82
N VAL A 639 25.97 -6.24 22.39
CA VAL A 639 25.31 -7.37 23.06
C VAL A 639 25.72 -7.54 24.52
N LYS A 640 26.97 -7.22 24.88
CA LYS A 640 27.46 -7.35 26.26
C LYS A 640 26.56 -6.60 27.25
N HIS A 641 26.15 -5.38 26.90
CA HIS A 641 25.30 -4.55 27.76
C HIS A 641 23.88 -5.08 27.83
N THR A 642 23.35 -5.57 26.71
CA THR A 642 22.02 -6.21 26.68
C THR A 642 22.01 -7.45 27.58
N MET A 643 23.07 -8.26 27.56
CA MET A 643 23.20 -9.43 28.43
C MET A 643 23.34 -9.04 29.90
N GLU A 644 24.20 -8.07 30.23
CA GLU A 644 24.38 -7.52 31.58
C GLU A 644 23.04 -7.06 32.18
N GLY A 645 22.30 -6.21 31.44
CA GLY A 645 21.03 -5.70 31.91
C GLY A 645 19.98 -6.78 32.14
N ALA A 646 19.99 -7.86 31.34
CA ALA A 646 19.11 -9.00 31.56
C ALA A 646 19.50 -9.76 32.84
N MET A 647 20.79 -10.13 32.98
CA MET A 647 21.27 -10.92 34.12
C MET A 647 21.10 -10.20 35.45
N GLU A 648 21.42 -8.91 35.51
CA GLU A 648 21.26 -8.08 36.72
C GLU A 648 19.80 -7.93 37.18
N ASN A 649 18.84 -8.21 36.30
CA ASN A 649 17.41 -8.12 36.59
C ASN A 649 16.73 -9.50 36.60
N GLY A 650 17.50 -10.58 36.84
CA GLY A 650 16.95 -11.92 37.13
C GLY A 650 16.84 -12.86 35.93
N PHE A 651 17.42 -12.52 34.78
CA PHE A 651 17.45 -13.42 33.62
C PHE A 651 18.56 -14.46 33.77
N SER A 652 18.23 -15.75 33.77
CA SER A 652 19.23 -16.81 33.88
C SER A 652 20.19 -16.83 32.69
N LYS A 653 21.49 -16.99 32.95
CA LYS A 653 22.55 -17.02 31.94
C LYS A 653 22.34 -18.13 30.90
N GLU A 654 21.76 -19.27 31.28
CA GLU A 654 21.46 -20.41 30.39
C GLU A 654 20.32 -20.13 29.39
N ASN A 655 19.56 -19.06 29.64
CA ASN A 655 18.48 -18.60 28.77
C ASN A 655 18.93 -17.50 27.81
N ILE A 656 20.21 -17.09 27.87
CA ILE A 656 20.81 -16.09 27.00
C ILE A 656 21.76 -16.78 26.01
N PHE A 657 21.70 -16.39 24.75
CA PHE A 657 22.63 -16.88 23.72
C PHE A 657 23.14 -15.72 22.87
N HIS A 658 24.44 -15.70 22.62
CA HIS A 658 25.09 -14.79 21.68
C HIS A 658 25.86 -15.61 20.66
N GLY A 659 25.69 -15.30 19.38
CA GLY A 659 26.39 -15.96 18.29
C GLY A 659 26.10 -15.30 16.96
N THR A 660 26.56 -15.91 15.88
CA THR A 660 26.22 -15.49 14.52
C THR A 660 24.73 -15.68 14.25
N LYS A 661 24.19 -15.01 13.22
CA LYS A 661 22.78 -15.17 12.83
C LYS A 661 22.41 -16.63 12.52
N ASP A 662 23.35 -17.38 11.94
CA ASP A 662 23.19 -18.80 11.65
C ASP A 662 23.13 -19.64 12.92
N GLN A 663 24.03 -19.37 13.88
CA GLN A 663 24.02 -20.03 15.18
C GLN A 663 22.75 -19.71 15.97
N ILE A 664 22.29 -18.46 15.93
CA ILE A 664 21.03 -18.03 16.55
C ILE A 664 19.85 -18.77 15.94
N ALA A 665 19.77 -18.87 14.60
CA ALA A 665 18.70 -19.62 13.93
C ALA A 665 18.70 -21.10 14.35
N GLY A 666 19.88 -21.74 14.41
CA GLY A 666 20.02 -23.10 14.96
C GLY A 666 19.52 -23.19 16.40
N LYS A 667 19.87 -22.22 17.25
CA LYS A 667 19.45 -22.21 18.66
C LYS A 667 17.95 -22.01 18.84
N VAL A 668 17.31 -21.21 17.98
CA VAL A 668 15.85 -21.08 17.93
C VAL A 668 15.22 -22.43 17.61
N MET A 669 15.71 -23.15 16.59
CA MET A 669 15.20 -24.48 16.23
C MET A 669 15.31 -25.49 17.37
N GLU A 670 16.48 -25.58 18.02
CA GLU A 670 16.70 -26.45 19.20
C GLU A 670 15.72 -26.18 20.35
N ASN A 671 15.20 -24.95 20.44
CA ASN A 671 14.30 -24.53 21.51
C ASN A 671 12.82 -24.57 21.11
N SER A 672 12.50 -25.01 19.89
CA SER A 672 11.16 -24.96 19.27
C SER A 672 10.48 -26.33 19.14
N ASN A 673 10.74 -27.23 20.09
CA ASN A 673 10.12 -28.58 20.13
C ASN A 673 8.62 -28.55 20.47
N GLN A 674 8.09 -27.40 20.88
CA GLN A 674 6.68 -27.13 21.16
C GLN A 674 6.34 -25.75 20.57
N ASP A 675 5.04 -25.47 20.40
CA ASP A 675 4.53 -24.21 19.87
C ASP A 675 5.11 -22.99 20.64
N CYS A 676 5.94 -22.20 19.96
CA CYS A 676 6.67 -21.08 20.51
C CYS A 676 6.45 -19.80 19.68
N TRP A 677 6.80 -18.67 20.29
CA TRP A 677 6.77 -17.36 19.66
C TRP A 677 8.17 -16.76 19.60
N VAL A 678 8.57 -16.31 18.42
CA VAL A 678 9.90 -15.78 18.18
C VAL A 678 9.79 -14.37 17.63
N LEU A 679 10.25 -13.38 18.39
CA LEU A 679 10.43 -12.01 17.90
C LEU A 679 11.82 -11.87 17.29
N VAL A 680 11.91 -11.33 16.08
CA VAL A 680 13.21 -10.97 15.47
C VAL A 680 13.23 -9.48 15.19
N LYS A 681 14.21 -8.77 15.76
CA LYS A 681 14.30 -7.32 15.67
C LYS A 681 15.73 -6.82 15.75
N GLY A 682 16.07 -5.77 15.01
CA GLY A 682 17.36 -5.07 15.08
C GLY A 682 17.36 -3.85 14.19
N SER A 683 18.43 -3.05 14.22
CA SER A 683 18.56 -1.91 13.31
C SER A 683 18.70 -2.36 11.87
N ARG A 684 18.38 -1.48 10.91
CA ARG A 684 18.48 -1.82 9.49
C ARG A 684 19.88 -2.33 9.08
N GLY A 685 20.93 -1.71 9.62
CA GLY A 685 22.32 -2.12 9.41
C GLY A 685 22.65 -3.52 9.94
N MET A 686 21.86 -4.04 10.90
CA MET A 686 22.05 -5.38 11.45
C MET A 686 21.50 -6.48 10.55
N ALA A 687 20.64 -6.17 9.57
CA ALA A 687 20.06 -7.13 8.62
C ALA A 687 19.50 -8.41 9.29
N MET A 688 18.65 -8.25 10.31
CA MET A 688 18.15 -9.37 11.13
C MET A 688 17.17 -10.28 10.38
N GLU A 689 16.64 -9.86 9.23
CA GLU A 689 15.85 -10.71 8.33
C GLU A 689 16.58 -12.01 7.92
N ALA A 690 17.92 -11.99 7.94
CA ALA A 690 18.74 -13.16 7.63
C ALA A 690 18.55 -14.30 8.65
N VAL A 691 18.20 -14.01 9.91
CA VAL A 691 17.89 -15.07 10.90
C VAL A 691 16.63 -15.83 10.47
N ILE A 692 15.59 -15.10 10.04
CA ILE A 692 14.33 -15.68 9.57
C ILE A 692 14.56 -16.50 8.29
N GLN A 693 15.32 -15.96 7.34
CA GLN A 693 15.68 -16.68 6.11
C GLN A 693 16.43 -17.98 6.41
N LYS A 694 17.33 -17.97 7.40
CA LYS A 694 18.04 -19.17 7.82
C LYS A 694 17.11 -20.21 8.47
N LEU A 695 16.16 -19.77 9.30
CA LEU A 695 15.14 -20.67 9.86
C LEU A 695 14.33 -21.35 8.76
N GLN A 696 13.92 -20.59 7.74
CA GLN A 696 13.24 -21.14 6.57
C GLN A 696 14.08 -22.21 5.86
N GLN A 697 15.38 -21.94 5.63
CA GLN A 697 16.29 -22.91 5.00
C GLN A 697 16.44 -24.20 5.81
N ILE A 698 16.57 -24.10 7.15
CA ILE A 698 16.69 -25.27 8.03
C ILE A 698 15.43 -26.14 7.94
N LEU A 699 14.25 -25.52 7.89
CA LEU A 699 12.98 -26.25 7.78
C LEU A 699 12.85 -26.99 6.44
N THR A 700 13.26 -26.37 5.33
CA THR A 700 13.21 -27.00 4.01
C THR A 700 14.18 -28.18 3.86
N LEU A 701 15.33 -28.15 4.55
CA LEU A 701 16.29 -29.26 4.52
C LEU A 701 15.85 -30.47 5.35
N ASN A 702 14.93 -30.26 6.30
CA ASN A 702 14.41 -31.29 7.20
C ASN A 702 13.05 -31.86 6.76
N SER A 703 12.43 -31.28 5.72
CA SER A 703 11.19 -31.75 5.08
C SER A 703 11.51 -32.58 3.84
#